data_AF-A0A0D0MV51-F1
#
_entry.id   AF-A0A0D0MV51-F1
#
_cell.length_a   1.000
_cell.length_b   1.000
_cell.length_c   1.000
_cell.angle_alpha   90.00
_cell.angle_beta   90.00
_cell.angle_gamma   90.00
#
_symmetry.space_group_name_H-M   'P 1'
#
loop_
_entity.id
_entity.type
_entity.pdbx_description
1 polymer ?
#
loop_
_entity_poly.entity_id
_entity_poly.type
_entity_poly.pdbx_seq_one_letter_code
_entity_poly.pdbx_strand_id
1 'polypeptide(L)'
;MIASPSLPRLFLDLFWQLGILVVPAFFVTVMPPVLALLTVLLLGVSMGLAVRLGFRSTARGLARLTIGAVFGLGFSLGRALPEWWGILAAIAAIIGGLAGVSTWERRLGLVVEPVKGPSAWGGGEPQLTPEGEPIRTFNHSEIAMGGPTYCDYLFPDGVLLQGLGSSAVFSADGRYFAATVPSRQAWGLVVLDRQQRRVYRCDNSEFWELDTLDLNGLAGRHSPLVDDGARQARLDELLQTARVAELVPVADLWLEPGSYPDAIAHTIERRSADGQHCLTGRLSLPPVFRDLPQPLAPLVSPRYAISVNEQPSGLLMGADTAIVWSSDQHALVCQAQEQGGSSEGDRYWLWHADQGWRALPSPWVKHDVEPSFYWGDVLGLDAHHVRIGAYLDYPRPSLGRHGYRLDSIHGDTETQAGHDAQGRVQVAEFQLTRMSIVLPLDSEGRRGDAFIETQPLLGGLCAHLTWLTDNHAGMGAYRCQIGDWQLPGRWLLDHRVSDCGRYLALLPFAETMTLATHAVVVDVPARSLLQGPPLWVARVLDFRNGLLSLATIAGRLGQDLEGNALQRFDIPAPPVGSDPSFFHPDERSRLFYNAVELRVTGSQLHSVAPWRQVDRPQVANADGDFIQPAPGGQDAAWLFGSETEYGDSWIRASSPRLGGHLLTASGCALNELAPSMIWSPKGRYLALTRMATDVTELCGHYRGWQLLLLDVQEHTLRVHPQWLGNRPLFERFGNDHVQVRCFERDWAAEDDDDPGSVRSLPLSALLQLPVEPLVCQDGIWLRATQTHLAPAWRALTLPAIGYFQPENL
;
A
#
# COMPACT_ATOMS: atom_id res chain seq x y z
N MET A 1 -14.20 -13.80 -48.40
CA MET A 1 -14.74 -12.49 -48.82
C MET A 1 -16.25 -12.63 -49.04
N ILE A 2 -17.06 -12.25 -48.04
CA ILE A 2 -18.49 -12.02 -48.25
C ILE A 2 -18.59 -10.54 -48.62
N ALA A 3 -19.12 -10.25 -49.81
CA ALA A 3 -19.20 -8.89 -50.32
C ALA A 3 -19.98 -7.97 -49.36
N SER A 4 -19.36 -6.87 -48.94
CA SER A 4 -20.01 -5.78 -48.21
C SER A 4 -21.27 -5.35 -48.97
N PRO A 5 -22.44 -5.22 -48.31
CA PRO A 5 -23.65 -4.79 -48.99
C PRO A 5 -23.40 -3.42 -49.62
N SER A 6 -23.66 -3.31 -50.93
CA SER A 6 -23.41 -2.09 -51.68
C SER A 6 -24.22 -0.93 -51.08
N LEU A 7 -23.65 0.27 -51.07
CA LEU A 7 -24.29 1.51 -50.57
C LEU A 7 -25.76 1.67 -51.04
N PRO A 8 -26.13 1.36 -52.31
CA PRO A 8 -27.52 1.41 -52.76
C PRO A 8 -28.44 0.43 -52.03
N ARG A 9 -27.93 -0.75 -51.65
CA ARG A 9 -28.69 -1.77 -50.92
C ARG A 9 -28.92 -1.35 -49.46
N LEU A 10 -27.92 -0.72 -48.83
CA LEU A 10 -28.05 -0.13 -47.50
C LEU A 10 -29.07 1.03 -47.49
N PHE A 11 -29.06 1.90 -48.50
CA PHE A 11 -30.09 2.93 -48.65
C PHE A 11 -31.47 2.35 -48.90
N LEU A 12 -31.59 1.32 -49.76
CA LEU A 12 -32.87 0.67 -50.01
C LEU A 12 -33.42 0.00 -48.75
N ASP A 13 -32.57 -0.67 -47.97
CA ASP A 13 -32.93 -1.30 -46.70
C ASP A 13 -33.32 -0.24 -45.66
N LEU A 14 -32.62 0.90 -45.61
CA LEU A 14 -32.99 2.02 -44.74
C LEU A 14 -34.35 2.62 -45.13
N PHE A 15 -34.59 2.88 -46.42
CA PHE A 15 -35.88 3.36 -46.92
C PHE A 15 -37.00 2.35 -46.66
N TRP A 16 -36.71 1.05 -46.79
CA TRP A 16 -37.65 -0.02 -46.48
C TRP A 16 -37.98 -0.08 -44.98
N GLN A 17 -36.98 0.02 -44.10
CA GLN A 17 -37.19 0.03 -42.65
C GLN A 17 -37.92 1.29 -42.18
N LEU A 18 -37.58 2.46 -42.72
CA LEU A 18 -38.33 3.70 -42.50
C LEU A 18 -39.76 3.57 -43.01
N GLY A 19 -39.97 2.98 -44.20
CA GLY A 19 -41.30 2.72 -44.75
C GLY A 19 -42.15 1.84 -43.83
N ILE A 20 -41.58 0.77 -43.28
CA ILE A 20 -42.26 -0.13 -42.34
C ILE A 20 -42.71 0.58 -41.06
N LEU A 21 -41.99 1.62 -40.63
CA LEU A 21 -42.34 2.39 -39.42
C LEU A 21 -43.31 3.54 -39.74
N VAL A 22 -43.00 4.32 -40.78
CA VAL A 22 -43.69 5.58 -41.11
C VAL A 22 -45.03 5.33 -41.79
N VAL A 23 -45.14 4.33 -42.66
CA VAL A 23 -46.40 4.05 -43.39
C VAL A 23 -47.52 3.64 -42.43
N PRO A 24 -47.34 2.67 -41.51
CA PRO A 24 -48.36 2.35 -40.52
C PRO A 24 -48.65 3.52 -39.58
N ALA A 25 -47.63 4.25 -39.15
CA ALA A 25 -47.81 5.44 -38.30
C ALA A 25 -48.71 6.47 -38.99
N PHE A 26 -48.45 6.78 -40.26
CA PHE A 26 -49.25 7.74 -41.02
C PHE A 26 -50.71 7.28 -41.17
N PHE A 27 -50.94 6.04 -41.63
CA PHE A 27 -52.30 5.55 -41.84
C PHE A 27 -53.12 5.52 -40.54
N VAL A 28 -52.50 5.11 -39.43
CA VAL A 28 -53.17 5.06 -38.12
C VAL A 28 -53.40 6.47 -37.55
N THR A 29 -52.52 7.44 -37.83
CA THR A 29 -52.68 8.84 -37.38
C THR A 29 -53.93 9.52 -37.95
N VAL A 30 -54.28 9.20 -39.19
CA VAL A 30 -55.44 9.80 -39.88
C VAL A 30 -56.77 9.19 -39.42
N MET A 31 -56.74 8.03 -38.75
CA MET A 31 -57.94 7.38 -38.22
C MET A 31 -58.48 8.09 -36.97
N PRO A 32 -59.81 8.01 -36.71
CA PRO A 32 -60.37 8.35 -35.41
C PRO A 32 -59.73 7.51 -34.29
N PRO A 33 -59.54 8.05 -33.07
CA PRO A 33 -58.78 7.38 -32.00
C PRO A 33 -59.25 5.96 -31.66
N VAL A 34 -60.56 5.72 -31.68
CA VAL A 34 -61.14 4.39 -31.41
C VAL A 34 -60.71 3.37 -32.47
N LEU A 35 -60.69 3.77 -33.75
CA LEU A 35 -60.26 2.90 -34.86
C LEU A 35 -58.74 2.71 -34.88
N ALA A 36 -57.97 3.74 -34.50
CA ALA A 36 -56.53 3.62 -34.32
C ALA A 36 -56.18 2.60 -33.21
N LEU A 37 -56.89 2.66 -32.08
CA LEU A 37 -56.68 1.74 -30.96
C LEU A 37 -57.03 0.29 -31.34
N LEU A 38 -58.17 0.09 -32.02
CA LEU A 38 -58.59 -1.22 -32.51
C LEU A 38 -57.55 -1.83 -33.48
N THR A 39 -56.91 -0.99 -34.31
CA THR A 39 -55.89 -1.44 -35.26
C THR A 39 -54.63 -1.92 -34.54
N VAL A 40 -54.14 -1.20 -33.53
CA VAL A 40 -53.01 -1.63 -32.69
C VAL A 40 -53.31 -2.94 -31.97
N LEU A 41 -54.52 -3.07 -31.40
CA LEU A 41 -54.95 -4.30 -30.73
C LEU A 41 -55.05 -5.48 -31.70
N LEU A 42 -55.61 -5.27 -32.89
CA LEU A 42 -55.75 -6.32 -33.91
C LEU A 42 -54.38 -6.79 -34.42
N LEU A 43 -53.41 -5.90 -34.58
CA LEU A 43 -52.03 -6.25 -34.92
C LEU A 43 -51.36 -7.04 -33.80
N GLY A 44 -51.55 -6.65 -32.54
CA GLY A 44 -51.04 -7.38 -31.37
C GLY A 44 -51.65 -8.79 -31.21
N VAL A 45 -52.95 -8.94 -31.48
CA VAL A 45 -53.64 -10.25 -31.52
C VAL A 45 -53.13 -11.10 -32.68
N SER A 46 -52.98 -10.51 -33.86
CA SER A 46 -52.45 -11.18 -35.05
C SER A 46 -51.01 -11.67 -34.85
N MET A 47 -50.19 -10.88 -34.14
CA MET A 47 -48.84 -11.27 -33.73
C MET A 47 -48.87 -12.52 -32.83
N GLY A 48 -49.74 -12.54 -31.82
CA GLY A 48 -49.91 -13.70 -30.94
C GLY A 48 -50.43 -14.94 -31.68
N LEU A 49 -51.35 -14.76 -32.63
CA LEU A 49 -51.88 -15.83 -33.48
C LEU A 49 -50.79 -16.41 -34.40
N ALA A 50 -49.95 -15.55 -34.99
CA ALA A 50 -48.84 -15.96 -35.85
C ALA A 50 -47.80 -16.79 -35.08
N VAL A 51 -47.49 -16.42 -33.83
CA VAL A 51 -46.60 -17.23 -32.96
C VAL A 51 -47.22 -18.57 -32.63
N ARG A 52 -48.53 -18.62 -32.27
CA ARG A 52 -49.23 -19.88 -31.98
C ARG A 52 -49.31 -20.82 -33.18
N LEU A 53 -49.40 -20.28 -34.40
CA LEU A 53 -49.41 -21.05 -35.64
C LEU A 53 -47.99 -21.40 -36.15
N GLY A 54 -46.93 -21.05 -35.40
CA GLY A 54 -45.54 -21.39 -35.71
C GLY A 54 -44.83 -20.42 -36.67
N PHE A 55 -45.50 -19.38 -37.15
CA PHE A 55 -44.94 -18.40 -38.10
C PHE A 55 -44.18 -17.28 -37.38
N ARG A 56 -43.02 -17.62 -36.76
CA ARG A 56 -42.22 -16.69 -35.95
C ARG A 56 -41.64 -15.50 -36.73
N SER A 57 -41.31 -15.66 -38.02
CA SER A 57 -40.81 -14.54 -38.83
C SER A 57 -41.91 -13.51 -39.12
N THR A 58 -43.11 -13.99 -39.45
CA THR A 58 -44.31 -13.17 -39.67
C THR A 58 -44.70 -12.43 -38.39
N ALA A 59 -44.57 -13.08 -37.22
CA ALA A 59 -44.81 -12.45 -35.93
C ALA A 59 -43.84 -11.28 -35.66
N ARG A 60 -42.54 -11.43 -35.95
CA ARG A 60 -41.57 -10.32 -35.85
C ARG A 60 -41.88 -9.18 -36.84
N GLY A 61 -42.37 -9.51 -38.03
CA GLY A 61 -42.84 -8.52 -39.01
C GLY A 61 -44.04 -7.73 -38.48
N LEU A 62 -45.03 -8.41 -37.89
CA LEU A 62 -46.19 -7.79 -37.25
C LEU A 62 -45.82 -6.95 -36.03
N ALA A 63 -44.81 -7.35 -35.24
CA ALA A 63 -44.32 -6.56 -34.13
C ALA A 63 -43.83 -5.17 -34.58
N ARG A 64 -43.02 -5.13 -35.66
CA ARG A 64 -42.52 -3.88 -36.25
C ARG A 64 -43.66 -2.98 -36.78
N LEU A 65 -44.66 -3.57 -37.43
CA LEU A 65 -45.85 -2.83 -37.87
C LEU A 65 -46.67 -2.31 -36.69
N THR A 66 -46.75 -3.08 -35.60
CA THR A 66 -47.45 -2.68 -34.37
C THR A 66 -46.76 -1.49 -33.71
N ILE A 67 -45.42 -1.45 -33.68
CA ILE A 67 -44.64 -0.30 -33.20
C ILE A 67 -45.00 0.96 -34.01
N GLY A 68 -44.99 0.89 -35.34
CA GLY A 68 -45.40 2.01 -36.20
C GLY A 68 -46.85 2.45 -35.93
N ALA A 69 -47.78 1.49 -35.79
CA ALA A 69 -49.17 1.76 -35.46
C ALA A 69 -49.36 2.41 -34.07
N VAL A 70 -48.52 2.08 -33.07
CA VAL A 70 -48.52 2.71 -31.74
C VAL A 70 -48.15 4.20 -31.83
N PHE A 71 -47.13 4.55 -32.63
CA PHE A 71 -46.82 5.95 -32.91
C PHE A 71 -48.02 6.67 -33.56
N GLY A 72 -48.65 6.03 -34.55
CA GLY A 72 -49.84 6.59 -35.19
C GLY A 72 -51.03 6.77 -34.25
N LEU A 73 -51.25 5.83 -33.32
CA LEU A 73 -52.27 5.93 -32.27
C LEU A 73 -52.01 7.12 -31.34
N GLY A 74 -50.76 7.33 -30.93
CA GLY A 74 -50.36 8.48 -30.13
C GLY A 74 -50.71 9.80 -30.81
N PHE A 75 -50.34 9.96 -32.08
CA PHE A 75 -50.65 11.17 -32.84
C PHE A 75 -52.15 11.34 -33.13
N SER A 76 -52.88 10.24 -33.39
CA SER A 76 -54.35 10.27 -33.56
C SER A 76 -55.05 10.77 -32.28
N LEU A 77 -54.65 10.27 -31.10
CA LEU A 77 -55.14 10.72 -29.80
C LEU A 77 -54.78 12.18 -29.51
N GLY A 78 -53.54 12.57 -29.81
CA GLY A 78 -53.08 13.93 -29.59
C GLY A 78 -53.81 14.96 -30.44
N ARG A 79 -54.27 14.59 -31.64
CA ARG A 79 -55.05 15.46 -32.52
C ARG A 79 -56.53 15.57 -32.12
N ALA A 80 -57.04 14.62 -31.34
CA ALA A 80 -58.44 14.57 -30.94
C ALA A 80 -58.74 15.38 -29.66
N LEU A 81 -57.71 15.82 -28.93
CA LEU A 81 -57.83 16.56 -27.67
C LEU A 81 -57.32 18.00 -27.82
N PRO A 82 -57.94 19.01 -27.20
CA PRO A 82 -57.49 20.39 -27.28
C PRO A 82 -56.21 20.64 -26.46
N GLU A 83 -55.35 21.50 -26.99
CA GLU A 83 -54.18 22.12 -26.32
C GLU A 83 -53.18 21.10 -25.71
N TRP A 84 -52.57 21.44 -24.57
CA TRP A 84 -51.47 20.71 -23.93
C TRP A 84 -51.84 19.26 -23.54
N TRP A 85 -53.13 18.99 -23.32
CA TRP A 85 -53.63 17.64 -23.00
C TRP A 85 -53.48 16.65 -24.15
N GLY A 86 -53.53 17.12 -25.41
CA GLY A 86 -53.28 16.27 -26.58
C GLY A 86 -51.83 15.77 -26.65
N ILE A 87 -50.86 16.63 -26.30
CA ILE A 87 -49.44 16.26 -26.28
C ILE A 87 -49.18 15.21 -25.19
N LEU A 88 -49.72 15.43 -23.98
CA LEU A 88 -49.56 14.48 -22.87
C LEU A 88 -50.22 13.12 -23.18
N ALA A 89 -51.42 13.12 -23.76
CA ALA A 89 -52.10 11.88 -24.15
C ALA A 89 -51.34 11.11 -25.24
N ALA A 90 -50.74 11.82 -26.21
CA ALA A 90 -49.91 11.21 -27.26
C ALA A 90 -48.67 10.54 -26.67
N ILE A 91 -47.93 11.23 -25.81
CA ILE A 91 -46.72 10.70 -25.16
C ILE A 91 -47.07 9.48 -24.30
N ALA A 92 -48.12 9.58 -23.46
CA ALA A 92 -48.55 8.48 -22.61
C ALA A 92 -48.96 7.24 -23.42
N ALA A 93 -49.70 7.43 -24.53
CA ALA A 93 -50.11 6.33 -25.40
C ALA A 93 -48.92 5.67 -26.13
N ILE A 94 -47.92 6.45 -26.56
CA ILE A 94 -46.71 5.93 -27.22
C ILE A 94 -45.88 5.12 -26.22
N ILE A 95 -45.57 5.69 -25.05
CA ILE A 95 -44.76 5.01 -24.03
C ILE A 95 -45.47 3.74 -23.56
N GLY A 96 -46.76 3.84 -23.19
CA GLY A 96 -47.56 2.70 -22.76
C GLY A 96 -47.70 1.63 -23.84
N GLY A 97 -47.90 2.05 -25.10
CA GLY A 97 -48.01 1.15 -26.24
C GLY A 97 -46.71 0.41 -26.55
N LEU A 98 -45.57 1.10 -26.58
CA LEU A 98 -44.25 0.50 -26.82
C LEU A 98 -43.85 -0.47 -25.70
N ALA A 99 -44.09 -0.09 -24.45
CA ALA A 99 -43.88 -0.96 -23.30
C ALA A 99 -44.76 -2.23 -23.40
N GLY A 100 -46.03 -2.06 -23.81
CA GLY A 100 -46.95 -3.17 -24.07
C GLY A 100 -46.46 -4.12 -25.15
N VAL A 101 -45.97 -3.60 -26.29
CA VAL A 101 -45.42 -4.41 -27.39
C VAL A 101 -44.18 -5.17 -26.94
N SER A 102 -43.20 -4.50 -26.31
CA SER A 102 -41.97 -5.15 -25.80
C SER A 102 -42.28 -6.27 -24.79
N THR A 103 -43.24 -6.03 -23.88
CA THR A 103 -43.65 -7.05 -22.90
C THR A 103 -44.31 -8.25 -23.57
N TRP A 104 -45.10 -7.99 -24.62
CA TRP A 104 -45.77 -9.03 -25.38
C TRP A 104 -44.79 -9.85 -26.24
N GLU A 105 -43.78 -9.22 -26.86
CA GLU A 105 -42.70 -9.92 -27.59
C GLU A 105 -41.90 -10.86 -26.70
N ARG A 106 -41.55 -10.43 -25.48
CA ARG A 106 -40.87 -11.28 -24.49
C ARG A 106 -41.73 -12.46 -24.07
N ARG A 107 -43.01 -12.23 -23.75
CA ARG A 107 -43.95 -13.33 -23.40
C ARG A 107 -44.15 -14.34 -24.53
N LEU A 108 -44.05 -13.90 -25.78
CA LEU A 108 -44.16 -14.76 -26.95
C LEU A 108 -42.84 -15.45 -27.34
N GLY A 109 -41.75 -15.24 -26.58
CA GLY A 109 -40.46 -15.89 -26.82
C GLY A 109 -39.78 -15.46 -28.12
N LEU A 110 -40.01 -14.22 -28.56
CA LEU A 110 -39.43 -13.66 -29.79
C LEU A 110 -38.03 -13.04 -29.58
N VAL A 111 -37.56 -12.96 -28.33
CA VAL A 111 -36.25 -12.43 -27.91
C VAL A 111 -35.47 -13.54 -27.17
N VAL A 112 -34.18 -13.76 -27.50
CA VAL A 112 -33.27 -14.72 -26.83
C VAL A 112 -32.34 -13.94 -25.91
N GLU A 113 -32.21 -14.34 -24.64
CA GLU A 113 -31.28 -13.71 -23.69
C GLU A 113 -29.85 -14.25 -23.91
N PRO A 114 -28.81 -13.38 -23.88
CA PRO A 114 -27.42 -13.81 -24.01
C PRO A 114 -26.96 -14.56 -22.75
N VAL A 115 -26.19 -15.63 -22.95
CA VAL A 115 -25.51 -16.35 -21.86
C VAL A 115 -24.40 -15.46 -21.32
N LYS A 116 -24.40 -15.20 -20.01
CA LYS A 116 -23.32 -14.49 -19.33
C LYS A 116 -22.36 -15.49 -18.71
N GLY A 117 -21.07 -15.32 -18.96
CA GLY A 117 -20.02 -16.14 -18.37
C GLY A 117 -19.49 -15.61 -17.05
N PRO A 118 -18.38 -16.17 -16.57
CA PRO A 118 -17.79 -15.86 -15.27
C PRO A 118 -17.33 -14.41 -15.11
N SER A 119 -17.47 -13.87 -13.89
CA SER A 119 -17.07 -12.50 -13.59
C SER A 119 -15.56 -12.35 -13.46
N ALA A 120 -15.05 -11.19 -13.87
CA ALA A 120 -13.65 -10.80 -13.67
C ALA A 120 -13.29 -10.61 -12.18
N TRP A 121 -14.27 -10.39 -11.30
CA TRP A 121 -14.08 -10.22 -9.84
C TRP A 121 -14.02 -11.55 -9.07
N GLY A 122 -14.02 -12.68 -9.77
CA GLY A 122 -13.81 -14.00 -9.19
C GLY A 122 -15.10 -14.75 -8.82
N GLY A 123 -14.93 -15.99 -8.35
CA GLY A 123 -16.02 -16.85 -7.88
C GLY A 123 -16.77 -17.62 -8.99
N GLY A 124 -16.31 -17.51 -10.23
CA GLY A 124 -16.85 -18.22 -11.40
C GLY A 124 -15.78 -18.99 -12.19
N GLU A 125 -14.59 -19.15 -11.64
CA GLU A 125 -13.49 -19.86 -12.27
C GLU A 125 -13.90 -21.32 -12.57
N PRO A 126 -13.57 -21.86 -13.74
CA PRO A 126 -13.89 -23.24 -14.05
C PRO A 126 -13.12 -24.18 -13.11
N GLN A 127 -13.86 -24.96 -12.33
CA GLN A 127 -13.33 -25.98 -11.41
C GLN A 127 -13.30 -27.37 -12.03
N LEU A 128 -13.92 -27.53 -13.21
CA LEU A 128 -13.99 -28.78 -13.95
C LEU A 128 -13.67 -28.51 -15.42
N THR A 129 -13.01 -29.45 -16.08
CA THR A 129 -12.94 -29.47 -17.54
C THR A 129 -14.31 -29.86 -18.12
N PRO A 130 -14.57 -29.63 -19.43
CA PRO A 130 -15.80 -30.10 -20.07
C PRO A 130 -16.00 -31.62 -19.99
N GLU A 131 -14.91 -32.38 -19.81
CA GLU A 131 -14.95 -33.83 -19.59
C GLU A 131 -15.35 -34.22 -18.15
N GLY A 132 -15.45 -33.27 -17.23
CA GLY A 132 -15.79 -33.48 -15.83
C GLY A 132 -14.61 -33.78 -14.92
N GLU A 133 -13.38 -33.54 -15.37
CA GLU A 133 -12.18 -33.74 -14.56
C GLU A 133 -11.86 -32.48 -13.73
N PRO A 134 -11.38 -32.62 -12.48
CA PRO A 134 -11.10 -31.49 -11.60
C PRO A 134 -9.93 -30.63 -12.11
N ILE A 135 -10.12 -29.32 -12.05
CA ILE A 135 -9.08 -28.31 -12.25
C ILE A 135 -8.73 -27.75 -10.89
N ARG A 136 -7.44 -27.74 -10.55
CA ARG A 136 -6.98 -27.14 -9.30
C ARG A 136 -6.67 -25.67 -9.52
N THR A 137 -7.42 -24.81 -8.83
CA THR A 137 -7.25 -23.35 -8.82
C THR A 137 -6.58 -22.91 -7.51
N PHE A 138 -5.51 -22.13 -7.59
CA PHE A 138 -4.75 -21.69 -6.42
C PHE A 138 -4.02 -20.35 -6.68
N ASN A 139 -3.32 -19.81 -5.67
CA ASN A 139 -2.66 -18.50 -5.74
C ASN A 139 -3.60 -17.34 -6.15
N HIS A 140 -4.82 -17.33 -5.60
CA HIS A 140 -5.80 -16.27 -5.85
C HIS A 140 -5.30 -14.92 -5.32
N SER A 141 -5.41 -13.88 -6.14
CA SER A 141 -5.09 -12.51 -5.76
C SER A 141 -5.87 -11.51 -6.61
N GLU A 142 -5.74 -10.22 -6.33
CA GLU A 142 -6.40 -9.12 -7.01
C GLU A 142 -5.36 -8.14 -7.57
N ILE A 143 -5.64 -7.53 -8.73
CA ILE A 143 -4.70 -6.55 -9.33
C ILE A 143 -4.62 -5.24 -8.53
N ALA A 144 -5.65 -4.96 -7.75
CA ALA A 144 -5.80 -3.82 -6.85
C ALA A 144 -6.93 -4.12 -5.86
N MET A 145 -6.96 -3.40 -4.74
CA MET A 145 -8.00 -3.55 -3.71
C MET A 145 -9.41 -3.42 -4.31
N GLY A 146 -10.21 -4.49 -4.24
CA GLY A 146 -11.56 -4.55 -4.80
C GLY A 146 -11.61 -4.66 -6.34
N GLY A 147 -10.47 -4.95 -6.96
CA GLY A 147 -10.34 -5.07 -8.41
C GLY A 147 -10.55 -6.51 -8.92
N PRO A 148 -10.45 -6.71 -10.23
CA PRO A 148 -10.46 -8.03 -10.84
C PRO A 148 -9.40 -8.98 -10.27
N THR A 149 -9.73 -10.27 -10.30
CA THR A 149 -8.96 -11.34 -9.65
C THR A 149 -8.23 -12.21 -10.67
N TYR A 150 -7.14 -12.82 -10.22
CA TYR A 150 -6.35 -13.77 -10.99
C TYR A 150 -5.93 -14.97 -10.12
N CYS A 151 -5.66 -16.09 -10.77
CA CYS A 151 -5.24 -17.33 -10.14
C CYS A 151 -4.41 -18.20 -11.11
N ASP A 152 -3.86 -19.28 -10.57
CA ASP A 152 -3.16 -20.32 -11.31
C ASP A 152 -4.10 -21.51 -11.58
N TYR A 153 -4.08 -22.04 -12.81
CA TYR A 153 -4.87 -23.18 -13.26
C TYR A 153 -3.97 -24.39 -13.49
N LEU A 154 -4.13 -25.44 -12.69
CA LEU A 154 -3.52 -26.75 -12.92
C LEU A 154 -4.56 -27.74 -13.43
N PHE A 155 -4.41 -28.11 -14.70
CA PHE A 155 -5.28 -29.04 -15.41
C PHE A 155 -4.91 -30.51 -15.08
N PRO A 156 -5.87 -31.45 -15.21
CA PRO A 156 -5.65 -32.88 -14.92
C PRO A 156 -4.57 -33.54 -15.79
N ASP A 157 -4.34 -33.00 -17.00
CA ASP A 157 -3.31 -33.43 -17.95
C ASP A 157 -1.90 -32.88 -17.65
N GLY A 158 -1.75 -32.14 -16.54
CA GLY A 158 -0.47 -31.59 -16.06
C GLY A 158 -0.14 -30.21 -16.62
N VAL A 159 -0.99 -29.60 -17.46
CA VAL A 159 -0.78 -28.22 -17.88
C VAL A 159 -0.95 -27.29 -16.69
N LEU A 160 0.03 -26.42 -16.44
CA LEU A 160 -0.05 -25.37 -15.43
C LEU A 160 0.07 -24.00 -16.11
N LEU A 161 -0.96 -23.17 -15.95
CA LEU A 161 -0.95 -21.77 -16.39
C LEU A 161 -1.06 -20.87 -15.18
N GLN A 162 -0.23 -19.82 -15.14
CA GLN A 162 -0.11 -18.96 -13.96
C GLN A 162 -0.58 -17.54 -14.22
N GLY A 163 -1.11 -16.90 -13.17
CA GLY A 163 -1.48 -15.48 -13.19
C GLY A 163 -2.56 -15.13 -14.20
N LEU A 164 -3.50 -16.04 -14.46
CA LEU A 164 -4.60 -15.82 -15.40
C LEU A 164 -5.83 -15.29 -14.67
N GLY A 165 -6.62 -14.47 -15.34
CA GLY A 165 -7.83 -13.87 -14.79
C GLY A 165 -8.92 -14.89 -14.54
N SER A 166 -9.73 -14.63 -13.51
CA SER A 166 -10.83 -15.52 -13.12
C SER A 166 -11.95 -15.65 -14.15
N SER A 167 -12.07 -14.69 -15.08
CA SER A 167 -12.98 -14.82 -16.21
C SER A 167 -12.35 -15.70 -17.28
N ALA A 168 -12.74 -16.98 -17.27
CA ALA A 168 -12.22 -18.02 -18.13
C ALA A 168 -13.32 -18.97 -18.62
N VAL A 169 -13.19 -19.47 -19.85
CA VAL A 169 -14.17 -20.34 -20.51
C VAL A 169 -13.49 -21.44 -21.32
N PHE A 170 -14.18 -22.55 -21.49
CA PHE A 170 -13.77 -23.63 -22.38
C PHE A 170 -14.56 -23.62 -23.68
N SER A 171 -13.94 -24.15 -24.74
CA SER A 171 -14.69 -24.58 -25.92
C SER A 171 -15.55 -25.80 -25.57
N ALA A 172 -16.69 -25.94 -26.26
CA ALA A 172 -17.62 -27.03 -26.01
C ALA A 172 -17.02 -28.44 -26.19
N ASP A 173 -15.96 -28.56 -27.00
CA ASP A 173 -15.21 -29.80 -27.23
C ASP A 173 -14.01 -29.98 -26.29
N GLY A 174 -13.78 -29.06 -25.34
CA GLY A 174 -12.71 -29.12 -24.35
C GLY A 174 -11.30 -28.89 -24.87
N ARG A 175 -11.13 -28.66 -26.18
CA ARG A 175 -9.82 -28.44 -26.81
C ARG A 175 -9.19 -27.12 -26.39
N TYR A 176 -9.97 -26.04 -26.40
CA TYR A 176 -9.48 -24.70 -26.10
C TYR A 176 -9.95 -24.25 -24.73
N PHE A 177 -9.05 -23.61 -24.01
CA PHE A 177 -9.34 -22.85 -22.80
C PHE A 177 -8.93 -21.41 -23.02
N ALA A 178 -9.81 -20.45 -22.77
CA ALA A 178 -9.50 -19.03 -22.85
C ALA A 178 -9.66 -18.37 -21.50
N ALA A 179 -8.73 -17.50 -21.14
CA ALA A 179 -8.78 -16.71 -19.92
C ALA A 179 -8.25 -15.30 -20.19
N THR A 180 -8.79 -14.34 -19.46
CA THR A 180 -8.26 -12.97 -19.47
C THR A 180 -6.91 -12.89 -18.76
N VAL A 181 -6.15 -11.83 -18.98
CA VAL A 181 -4.92 -11.50 -18.24
C VAL A 181 -5.10 -10.11 -17.65
N PRO A 182 -5.61 -10.01 -16.41
CA PRO A 182 -5.91 -8.72 -15.80
C PRO A 182 -4.62 -7.97 -15.47
N SER A 183 -4.60 -6.67 -15.74
CA SER A 183 -3.46 -5.79 -15.47
C SER A 183 -3.93 -4.36 -15.29
N ARG A 184 -3.16 -3.57 -14.54
CA ARG A 184 -3.43 -2.12 -14.35
C ARG A 184 -3.16 -1.30 -15.61
N GLN A 185 -2.29 -1.78 -16.51
CA GLN A 185 -1.87 -1.01 -17.68
C GLN A 185 -2.51 -1.52 -18.97
N ALA A 186 -2.43 -2.82 -19.24
CA ALA A 186 -2.89 -3.41 -20.48
C ALA A 186 -3.55 -4.76 -20.23
N TRP A 187 -4.86 -4.84 -20.50
CA TRP A 187 -5.60 -6.07 -20.40
C TRP A 187 -5.20 -7.04 -21.52
N GLY A 188 -5.10 -8.33 -21.20
CA GLY A 188 -4.71 -9.34 -22.18
C GLY A 188 -5.69 -10.50 -22.28
N LEU A 189 -5.45 -11.37 -23.26
CA LEU A 189 -6.20 -12.59 -23.49
C LEU A 189 -5.23 -13.75 -23.78
N VAL A 190 -5.45 -14.88 -23.11
CA VAL A 190 -4.70 -16.11 -23.32
C VAL A 190 -5.65 -17.20 -23.81
N VAL A 191 -5.22 -17.95 -24.83
CA VAL A 191 -5.89 -19.16 -25.29
C VAL A 191 -4.92 -20.33 -25.22
N LEU A 192 -5.27 -21.39 -24.51
CA LEU A 192 -4.57 -22.67 -24.47
C LEU A 192 -5.23 -23.63 -25.47
N ASP A 193 -4.46 -24.18 -26.40
CA ASP A 193 -4.81 -25.39 -27.14
C ASP A 193 -4.28 -26.60 -26.36
N ARG A 194 -5.17 -27.28 -25.63
CA ARG A 194 -4.82 -28.43 -24.78
C ARG A 194 -4.33 -29.62 -25.59
N GLN A 195 -4.86 -29.80 -26.81
CA GLN A 195 -4.49 -30.92 -27.67
C GLN A 195 -3.08 -30.74 -28.24
N GLN A 196 -2.72 -29.51 -28.62
CA GLN A 196 -1.38 -29.18 -29.13
C GLN A 196 -0.39 -28.80 -28.03
N ARG A 197 -0.86 -28.59 -26.79
CA ARG A 197 -0.07 -28.07 -25.66
C ARG A 197 0.63 -26.76 -26.02
N ARG A 198 -0.14 -25.83 -26.57
CA ARG A 198 0.34 -24.51 -26.99
C ARG A 198 -0.47 -23.41 -26.33
N VAL A 199 0.22 -22.39 -25.88
CA VAL A 199 -0.39 -21.18 -25.32
C VAL A 199 -0.25 -20.07 -26.35
N TYR A 200 -1.36 -19.38 -26.61
CA TYR A 200 -1.47 -18.25 -27.51
C TYR A 200 -1.76 -17.01 -26.65
N ARG A 201 -0.80 -16.10 -26.57
CA ARG A 201 -0.96 -14.79 -25.92
C ARG A 201 -1.45 -13.80 -26.98
N CYS A 202 -2.74 -13.54 -26.98
CA CYS A 202 -3.42 -12.68 -27.95
C CYS A 202 -3.27 -11.21 -27.55
N ASP A 203 -2.92 -10.36 -28.51
CA ASP A 203 -2.92 -8.91 -28.34
C ASP A 203 -4.37 -8.39 -28.45
N ASN A 204 -5.14 -8.58 -27.39
CA ASN A 204 -6.54 -8.16 -27.31
C ASN A 204 -6.89 -7.70 -25.89
N SER A 205 -7.20 -6.41 -25.77
CA SER A 205 -7.58 -5.76 -24.51
C SER A 205 -9.09 -5.51 -24.37
N GLU A 206 -9.89 -5.94 -25.36
CA GLU A 206 -11.32 -5.64 -25.42
C GLU A 206 -12.16 -6.52 -24.48
N PHE A 207 -11.63 -7.67 -24.06
CA PHE A 207 -12.36 -8.64 -23.25
C PHE A 207 -11.97 -8.56 -21.77
N TRP A 208 -12.89 -8.06 -20.94
CA TRP A 208 -12.77 -8.10 -19.48
C TRP A 208 -13.47 -9.33 -18.90
N GLU A 209 -14.61 -9.71 -19.48
CA GLU A 209 -15.35 -10.91 -19.12
C GLU A 209 -15.57 -11.78 -20.35
N LEU A 210 -15.37 -13.09 -20.22
CA LEU A 210 -15.59 -14.08 -21.27
C LEU A 210 -16.92 -14.78 -21.02
N ASP A 211 -17.77 -14.78 -22.04
CA ASP A 211 -19.11 -15.35 -21.94
C ASP A 211 -19.16 -16.75 -22.55
N THR A 212 -18.64 -16.91 -23.77
CA THR A 212 -18.59 -18.22 -24.45
C THR A 212 -17.40 -18.34 -25.39
N LEU A 213 -16.92 -19.57 -25.57
CA LEU A 213 -15.93 -19.93 -26.58
C LEU A 213 -16.48 -21.08 -27.44
N ASP A 214 -16.55 -20.87 -28.75
CA ASP A 214 -16.94 -21.90 -29.71
C ASP A 214 -15.98 -21.95 -30.91
N LEU A 215 -16.26 -22.84 -31.87
CA LEU A 215 -15.45 -22.98 -33.08
C LEU A 215 -15.53 -21.76 -34.01
N ASN A 216 -16.53 -20.89 -33.84
CA ASN A 216 -16.70 -19.68 -34.64
C ASN A 216 -16.01 -18.46 -34.01
N GLY A 217 -15.81 -18.45 -32.69
CA GLY A 217 -15.10 -17.37 -32.00
C GLY A 217 -15.27 -17.32 -30.48
N LEU A 218 -14.65 -16.30 -29.91
CA LEU A 218 -14.77 -15.91 -28.51
C LEU A 218 -15.77 -14.76 -28.40
N ALA A 219 -16.74 -14.89 -27.50
CA ALA A 219 -17.67 -13.83 -27.13
C ALA A 219 -17.51 -13.47 -25.65
N GLY A 220 -17.71 -12.20 -25.35
CA GLY A 220 -17.51 -11.66 -24.01
C GLY A 220 -17.94 -10.20 -23.93
N ARG A 221 -17.50 -9.52 -22.88
CA ARG A 221 -17.86 -8.13 -22.59
C ARG A 221 -16.63 -7.29 -22.27
N HIS A 222 -16.73 -6.02 -22.65
CA HIS A 222 -15.77 -4.99 -22.24
C HIS A 222 -15.99 -4.61 -20.76
N SER A 223 -15.07 -3.83 -20.19
CA SER A 223 -15.11 -3.39 -18.79
C SER A 223 -16.52 -2.88 -18.39
N PRO A 224 -17.13 -3.45 -17.34
CA PRO A 224 -18.41 -2.98 -16.83
C PRO A 224 -18.31 -1.60 -16.16
N LEU A 225 -17.09 -1.13 -15.89
CA LEU A 225 -16.84 0.21 -15.36
C LEU A 225 -16.94 1.32 -16.42
N VAL A 226 -17.00 0.95 -17.71
CA VAL A 226 -16.99 1.90 -18.82
C VAL A 226 -18.17 1.70 -19.77
N ASP A 227 -18.32 0.49 -20.32
CA ASP A 227 -19.25 0.21 -21.43
C ASP A 227 -20.13 -1.02 -21.16
N ASP A 228 -19.60 -2.07 -20.50
CA ASP A 228 -20.22 -3.42 -20.38
C ASP A 228 -20.70 -3.99 -21.74
N GLY A 229 -20.18 -3.44 -22.84
CA GLY A 229 -20.64 -3.75 -24.19
C GLY A 229 -20.17 -5.13 -24.64
N ALA A 230 -21.04 -5.86 -25.34
CA ALA A 230 -20.69 -7.15 -25.93
C ALA A 230 -19.58 -6.99 -26.97
N ARG A 231 -18.65 -7.94 -26.97
CA ARG A 231 -17.52 -8.06 -27.89
C ARG A 231 -17.51 -9.48 -28.46
N GLN A 232 -17.06 -9.59 -29.71
CA GLN A 232 -16.90 -10.88 -30.37
C GLN A 232 -15.66 -10.84 -31.26
N ALA A 233 -14.85 -11.88 -31.18
CA ALA A 233 -13.64 -12.04 -31.98
C ALA A 233 -13.59 -13.46 -32.55
N ARG A 234 -13.10 -13.59 -33.78
CA ARG A 234 -12.95 -14.91 -34.40
C ARG A 234 -11.71 -15.60 -33.85
N LEU A 235 -11.85 -16.88 -33.50
CA LEU A 235 -10.77 -17.63 -32.87
C LEU A 235 -9.56 -17.78 -33.82
N ASP A 236 -9.79 -18.03 -35.11
CA ASP A 236 -8.71 -18.18 -36.08
C ASP A 236 -7.90 -16.89 -36.28
N GLU A 237 -8.54 -15.73 -36.20
CA GLU A 237 -7.87 -14.43 -36.26
C GLU A 237 -7.05 -14.17 -34.99
N LEU A 238 -7.60 -14.48 -33.81
CA LEU A 238 -6.88 -14.36 -32.53
C LEU A 238 -5.62 -15.23 -32.49
N LEU A 239 -5.72 -16.49 -32.92
CA LEU A 239 -4.59 -17.42 -32.89
C LEU A 239 -3.50 -17.05 -33.91
N GLN A 240 -3.85 -16.43 -35.04
CA GLN A 240 -2.89 -16.01 -36.08
C GLN A 240 -2.01 -14.84 -35.67
N THR A 241 -2.56 -13.90 -34.90
CA THR A 241 -1.84 -12.69 -34.46
C THR A 241 -1.21 -12.84 -33.08
N ALA A 242 -1.52 -13.93 -32.36
CA ALA A 242 -0.99 -14.20 -31.05
C ALA A 242 0.50 -14.55 -31.05
N ARG A 243 1.17 -14.20 -29.94
CA ARG A 243 2.47 -14.78 -29.61
C ARG A 243 2.27 -16.20 -29.11
N VAL A 244 2.89 -17.16 -29.79
CA VAL A 244 2.76 -18.59 -29.48
C VAL A 244 3.91 -19.08 -28.63
N ALA A 245 3.59 -19.86 -27.60
CA ALA A 245 4.55 -20.59 -26.78
C ALA A 245 4.17 -22.08 -26.76
N GLU A 246 5.12 -22.95 -27.13
CA GLU A 246 4.96 -24.40 -26.97
C GLU A 246 5.28 -24.79 -25.53
N LEU A 247 4.36 -25.52 -24.88
CA LEU A 247 4.59 -25.97 -23.52
C LEU A 247 5.67 -27.05 -23.49
N VAL A 248 6.60 -26.91 -22.57
CA VAL A 248 7.69 -27.86 -22.37
C VAL A 248 7.37 -28.81 -21.21
N PRO A 249 7.65 -30.12 -21.34
CA PRO A 249 7.46 -31.06 -20.26
C PRO A 249 8.53 -30.84 -19.18
N VAL A 250 8.10 -30.71 -17.93
CA VAL A 250 8.98 -30.65 -16.77
C VAL A 250 8.40 -31.55 -15.69
N ALA A 251 9.09 -32.67 -15.42
CA ALA A 251 8.57 -33.76 -14.61
C ALA A 251 7.17 -34.23 -15.08
N ASP A 252 6.13 -34.11 -14.25
CA ASP A 252 4.75 -34.45 -14.62
C ASP A 252 3.90 -33.23 -15.03
N LEU A 253 4.52 -32.07 -15.27
CA LEU A 253 3.88 -30.81 -15.67
C LEU A 253 4.21 -30.41 -17.12
N TRP A 254 3.36 -29.54 -17.69
CA TRP A 254 3.57 -28.83 -18.95
C TRP A 254 3.56 -27.32 -18.70
N LEU A 255 4.70 -26.67 -18.92
CA LEU A 255 4.94 -25.27 -18.53
C LEU A 255 5.29 -24.40 -19.73
N GLU A 256 4.98 -23.10 -19.66
CA GLU A 256 5.47 -22.13 -20.64
C GLU A 256 6.99 -21.98 -20.50
N PRO A 257 7.76 -21.82 -21.61
CA PRO A 257 9.18 -21.53 -21.53
C PRO A 257 9.45 -20.26 -20.70
N GLY A 258 10.43 -20.31 -19.79
CA GLY A 258 10.76 -19.20 -18.89
C GLY A 258 9.93 -19.11 -17.62
N SER A 259 8.96 -20.02 -17.40
CA SER A 259 8.21 -20.11 -16.12
C SER A 259 9.04 -20.63 -14.93
N TYR A 260 10.27 -21.08 -15.18
CA TYR A 260 11.23 -21.55 -14.17
C TYR A 260 12.66 -21.20 -14.63
N PRO A 261 13.65 -21.18 -13.72
CA PRO A 261 15.03 -20.86 -14.09
C PRO A 261 15.60 -21.84 -15.14
N ASP A 262 16.16 -21.32 -16.23
CA ASP A 262 16.60 -22.09 -17.40
C ASP A 262 17.73 -23.12 -17.11
N ALA A 263 18.44 -22.98 -15.98
CA ALA A 263 19.58 -23.83 -15.63
C ALA A 263 19.63 -24.16 -14.14
N ILE A 264 18.86 -25.16 -13.71
CA ILE A 264 19.04 -25.77 -12.39
C ILE A 264 20.23 -26.74 -12.45
N ALA A 265 21.24 -26.50 -11.62
CA ALA A 265 22.38 -27.39 -11.53
C ALA A 265 21.92 -28.78 -11.02
N HIS A 266 22.26 -29.85 -11.74
CA HIS A 266 21.94 -31.20 -11.28
C HIS A 266 22.85 -31.64 -10.13
N THR A 267 24.04 -31.05 -10.08
CA THR A 267 25.04 -31.28 -9.05
C THR A 267 25.67 -29.97 -8.64
N ILE A 268 25.92 -29.83 -7.34
CA ILE A 268 26.72 -28.75 -6.77
C ILE A 268 27.94 -29.34 -6.08
N GLU A 269 29.03 -28.60 -6.09
CA GLU A 269 30.28 -28.98 -5.45
C GLU A 269 30.86 -27.79 -4.68
N ARG A 270 31.30 -28.04 -3.45
CA ARG A 270 31.97 -27.06 -2.59
C ARG A 270 33.14 -27.76 -1.89
N ARG A 271 34.36 -27.38 -2.24
CA ARG A 271 35.59 -27.91 -1.65
C ARG A 271 36.03 -27.07 -0.47
N SER A 272 36.66 -27.72 0.51
CA SER A 272 37.47 -27.04 1.52
C SER A 272 38.65 -26.32 0.86
N ALA A 273 39.21 -25.30 1.51
CA ALA A 273 40.28 -24.49 0.93
C ALA A 273 41.58 -25.29 0.67
N ASP A 274 41.82 -26.33 1.45
CA ASP A 274 42.95 -27.26 1.30
C ASP A 274 42.68 -28.41 0.29
N GLY A 275 41.45 -28.49 -0.23
CA GLY A 275 40.99 -29.51 -1.17
C GLY A 275 40.83 -30.92 -0.58
N GLN A 276 41.06 -31.12 0.72
CA GLN A 276 40.98 -32.45 1.37
C GLN A 276 39.55 -32.94 1.53
N HIS A 277 38.59 -32.01 1.61
CA HIS A 277 37.18 -32.33 1.79
C HIS A 277 36.34 -31.71 0.69
N CYS A 278 35.28 -32.43 0.32
CA CYS A 278 34.37 -31.99 -0.72
C CYS A 278 32.93 -32.30 -0.34
N LEU A 279 32.12 -31.25 -0.22
CA LEU A 279 30.67 -31.35 -0.15
C LEU A 279 30.14 -31.42 -1.58
N THR A 280 29.40 -32.48 -1.89
CA THR A 280 28.66 -32.62 -3.14
C THR A 280 27.18 -32.69 -2.86
N GLY A 281 26.38 -31.98 -3.64
CA GLY A 281 24.93 -32.02 -3.60
C GLY A 281 24.38 -32.58 -4.90
N ARG A 282 23.42 -33.48 -4.82
CA ARG A 282 22.65 -33.98 -5.98
C ARG A 282 21.23 -33.46 -5.91
N LEU A 283 20.75 -32.88 -7.00
CA LEU A 283 19.40 -32.31 -7.06
C LEU A 283 18.36 -33.36 -6.63
N SER A 284 17.55 -33.01 -5.64
CA SER A 284 16.51 -33.87 -5.08
C SER A 284 15.15 -33.29 -5.42
N LEU A 285 14.49 -33.86 -6.42
CA LEU A 285 13.13 -33.48 -6.81
C LEU A 285 12.13 -34.54 -6.33
N PRO A 286 10.92 -34.13 -5.90
CA PRO A 286 9.85 -35.07 -5.65
C PRO A 286 9.44 -35.76 -6.96
N PRO A 287 8.90 -36.99 -6.89
CA PRO A 287 8.53 -37.76 -8.08
C PRO A 287 7.29 -37.18 -8.82
N VAL A 288 6.45 -36.42 -8.12
CA VAL A 288 5.19 -35.85 -8.62
C VAL A 288 5.06 -34.41 -8.11
N PHE A 289 4.96 -33.45 -9.01
CA PHE A 289 4.84 -32.02 -8.67
C PHE A 289 3.39 -31.58 -8.56
N ARG A 290 2.46 -32.17 -9.34
CA ARG A 290 1.05 -31.73 -9.35
C ARG A 290 0.38 -31.82 -7.96
N ASP A 291 0.82 -32.78 -7.15
CA ASP A 291 0.25 -33.07 -5.84
C ASP A 291 0.79 -32.13 -4.74
N LEU A 292 1.82 -31.34 -5.06
CA LEU A 292 2.42 -30.41 -4.10
C LEU A 292 1.50 -29.21 -3.85
N PRO A 293 1.46 -28.66 -2.61
CA PRO A 293 0.76 -27.41 -2.33
C PRO A 293 1.19 -26.26 -3.27
N GLN A 294 2.46 -26.21 -3.64
CA GLN A 294 3.01 -25.29 -4.63
C GLN A 294 3.79 -26.08 -5.70
N PRO A 295 3.20 -26.35 -6.88
CA PRO A 295 3.77 -27.24 -7.89
C PRO A 295 5.13 -26.81 -8.44
N LEU A 296 5.47 -25.52 -8.46
CA LEU A 296 6.77 -25.05 -8.96
C LEU A 296 7.81 -24.83 -7.85
N ALA A 297 7.45 -24.99 -6.57
CA ALA A 297 8.36 -24.68 -5.47
C ALA A 297 9.71 -25.42 -5.54
N PRO A 298 9.78 -26.72 -5.89
CA PRO A 298 11.08 -27.41 -5.98
C PRO A 298 11.93 -27.01 -7.19
N LEU A 299 11.38 -26.27 -8.16
CA LEU A 299 12.13 -25.70 -9.29
C LEU A 299 12.60 -24.26 -8.98
N VAL A 300 11.79 -23.49 -8.27
CA VAL A 300 12.11 -22.12 -7.85
C VAL A 300 13.12 -22.11 -6.69
N SER A 301 12.98 -23.03 -5.75
CA SER A 301 13.88 -23.18 -4.59
C SER A 301 14.37 -24.63 -4.49
N PRO A 302 15.26 -25.05 -5.40
CA PRO A 302 15.70 -26.44 -5.48
C PRO A 302 16.52 -26.85 -4.25
N ARG A 303 16.34 -28.11 -3.85
CA ARG A 303 17.06 -28.73 -2.74
C ARG A 303 17.97 -29.85 -3.23
N TYR A 304 19.10 -30.02 -2.57
CA TYR A 304 20.13 -30.99 -2.90
C TYR A 304 20.31 -31.99 -1.76
N ALA A 305 20.31 -33.28 -2.08
CA ALA A 305 20.78 -34.31 -1.17
C ALA A 305 22.30 -34.21 -1.08
N ILE A 306 22.83 -33.90 0.10
CA ILE A 306 24.25 -33.62 0.29
C ILE A 306 25.04 -34.85 0.77
N SER A 307 26.31 -34.88 0.41
CA SER A 307 27.30 -35.84 0.87
C SER A 307 28.63 -35.15 1.07
N VAL A 308 29.45 -35.63 2.00
CA VAL A 308 30.81 -35.13 2.22
C VAL A 308 31.77 -36.27 1.96
N ASN A 309 32.75 -36.07 1.08
CA ASN A 309 33.70 -37.10 0.65
C ASN A 309 32.99 -38.38 0.18
N GLU A 310 31.93 -38.19 -0.62
CA GLU A 310 31.07 -39.25 -1.17
C GLU A 310 30.24 -40.03 -0.12
N GLN A 311 30.28 -39.63 1.16
CA GLN A 311 29.45 -40.22 2.21
C GLN A 311 28.11 -39.48 2.34
N PRO A 312 26.96 -40.14 2.08
CA PRO A 312 25.65 -39.51 2.19
C PRO A 312 25.35 -39.03 3.62
N SER A 313 24.78 -37.84 3.75
CA SER A 313 24.43 -37.27 5.07
C SER A 313 23.00 -37.60 5.53
N GLY A 314 22.10 -37.92 4.59
CA GLY A 314 20.66 -37.97 4.87
C GLY A 314 20.02 -36.58 5.00
N LEU A 315 20.68 -35.51 4.54
CA LEU A 315 20.20 -34.13 4.62
C LEU A 315 19.90 -33.52 3.24
N LEU A 316 18.92 -32.62 3.22
CA LEU A 316 18.52 -31.81 2.07
C LEU A 316 18.83 -30.33 2.32
N MET A 317 19.67 -29.75 1.48
CA MET A 317 20.13 -28.36 1.58
C MET A 317 19.57 -27.52 0.43
N GLY A 318 19.11 -26.29 0.70
CA GLY A 318 18.66 -25.37 -0.35
C GLY A 318 19.82 -24.90 -1.23
N ALA A 319 19.55 -24.58 -2.50
CA ALA A 319 20.54 -24.12 -3.47
C ALA A 319 21.37 -22.92 -3.00
N ASP A 320 20.70 -21.95 -2.37
CA ASP A 320 21.29 -20.68 -1.96
C ASP A 320 21.83 -20.71 -0.52
N THR A 321 21.91 -21.89 0.09
CA THR A 321 22.37 -22.03 1.47
C THR A 321 23.85 -21.65 1.58
N ALA A 322 24.17 -20.75 2.53
CA ALA A 322 25.55 -20.47 2.90
C ALA A 322 26.23 -21.70 3.52
N ILE A 323 27.43 -22.03 3.01
CA ILE A 323 28.28 -23.12 3.52
C ILE A 323 29.58 -22.52 3.99
N VAL A 324 29.95 -22.81 5.24
CA VAL A 324 31.18 -22.31 5.84
C VAL A 324 32.02 -23.48 6.32
N TRP A 325 33.22 -23.61 5.78
CA TRP A 325 34.26 -24.48 6.31
C TRP A 325 34.96 -23.81 7.49
N SER A 326 35.35 -24.58 8.50
CA SER A 326 36.16 -24.09 9.61
C SER A 326 37.53 -23.62 9.12
N SER A 327 38.18 -22.74 9.90
CA SER A 327 39.51 -22.23 9.54
C SER A 327 40.57 -23.34 9.33
N ASP A 328 40.49 -24.43 10.09
CA ASP A 328 41.34 -25.62 9.97
C ASP A 328 40.85 -26.63 8.91
N GLN A 329 39.74 -26.32 8.22
CA GLN A 329 39.10 -27.14 7.19
C GLN A 329 38.55 -28.49 7.67
N HIS A 330 38.67 -28.86 8.95
CA HIS A 330 38.23 -30.15 9.48
C HIS A 330 36.74 -30.23 9.83
N ALA A 331 36.01 -29.11 9.74
CA ALA A 331 34.58 -29.04 9.97
C ALA A 331 33.89 -28.14 8.94
N LEU A 332 32.59 -28.31 8.78
CA LEU A 332 31.74 -27.41 8.00
C LEU A 332 30.38 -27.26 8.66
N VAL A 333 29.73 -26.13 8.40
CA VAL A 333 28.38 -25.84 8.87
C VAL A 333 27.51 -25.30 7.74
N CYS A 334 26.26 -25.74 7.70
CA CYS A 334 25.24 -25.29 6.76
C CYS A 334 23.84 -25.42 7.37
N GLN A 335 22.85 -24.78 6.73
CA GLN A 335 21.44 -25.05 7.03
C GLN A 335 20.91 -26.20 6.16
N ALA A 336 20.20 -27.15 6.77
CA ALA A 336 19.58 -28.26 6.04
C ALA A 336 18.44 -28.87 6.85
N GLN A 337 17.62 -29.67 6.18
CA GLN A 337 16.57 -30.48 6.80
C GLN A 337 16.86 -31.97 6.58
N GLU A 338 16.33 -32.85 7.44
CA GLU A 338 16.47 -34.30 7.27
C GLU A 338 15.65 -34.81 6.07
N GLN A 339 16.20 -35.82 5.38
CA GLN A 339 15.54 -36.47 4.26
C GLN A 339 14.43 -37.40 4.76
N GLY A 340 13.18 -37.12 4.39
CA GLY A 340 12.02 -37.94 4.77
C GLY A 340 11.42 -37.64 6.16
N GLY A 341 11.95 -36.64 6.88
CA GLY A 341 11.47 -36.19 8.19
C GLY A 341 10.30 -35.20 8.14
N SER A 342 9.60 -35.07 9.27
CA SER A 342 8.43 -34.21 9.49
C SER A 342 8.76 -32.70 9.44
N SER A 343 7.69 -31.88 9.41
CA SER A 343 7.57 -30.44 9.21
C SER A 343 8.47 -29.44 9.98
N GLU A 344 9.55 -29.85 10.63
CA GLU A 344 10.55 -28.93 11.15
C GLU A 344 11.41 -28.44 9.98
N GLY A 345 11.37 -27.13 9.71
CA GLY A 345 12.11 -26.51 8.59
C GLY A 345 13.63 -26.62 8.74
N ASP A 346 14.36 -25.76 8.02
CA ASP A 346 15.82 -25.81 8.01
C ASP A 346 16.44 -25.57 9.39
N ARG A 347 17.43 -26.39 9.75
CA ARG A 347 18.21 -26.33 10.99
C ARG A 347 19.69 -26.21 10.68
N TYR A 348 20.50 -25.75 11.63
CA TYR A 348 21.95 -25.74 11.47
C TYR A 348 22.54 -27.12 11.74
N TRP A 349 23.40 -27.57 10.84
CA TRP A 349 24.09 -28.84 10.93
C TRP A 349 25.60 -28.62 10.88
N LEU A 350 26.31 -29.22 11.83
CA LEU A 350 27.76 -29.28 11.87
C LEU A 350 28.21 -30.65 11.39
N TRP A 351 29.10 -30.69 10.41
CA TRP A 351 29.89 -31.88 10.11
C TRP A 351 31.32 -31.69 10.58
N HIS A 352 31.89 -32.73 11.17
CA HIS A 352 33.30 -32.80 11.57
C HIS A 352 33.91 -34.08 11.02
N ALA A 353 35.16 -34.01 10.51
CA ALA A 353 35.83 -35.13 9.86
C ALA A 353 35.81 -36.43 10.70
N ASP A 354 36.04 -36.30 12.02
CA ASP A 354 36.09 -37.46 12.93
C ASP A 354 34.73 -37.89 13.53
N GLN A 355 33.72 -37.02 13.52
CA GLN A 355 32.46 -37.24 14.26
C GLN A 355 31.23 -37.34 13.34
N GLY A 356 31.36 -36.95 12.07
CA GLY A 356 30.25 -36.88 11.13
C GLY A 356 29.31 -35.72 11.41
N TRP A 357 28.05 -35.88 10.97
CA TRP A 357 27.01 -34.86 11.06
C TRP A 357 26.32 -34.87 12.42
N ARG A 358 26.07 -33.68 12.97
CA ARG A 358 25.17 -33.46 14.11
C ARG A 358 24.38 -32.16 13.95
N ALA A 359 23.14 -32.16 14.41
CA ALA A 359 22.35 -30.94 14.48
C ALA A 359 22.87 -30.04 15.61
N LEU A 360 22.94 -28.73 15.33
CA LEU A 360 23.14 -27.72 16.36
C LEU A 360 21.77 -27.32 16.96
N PRO A 361 21.73 -26.86 18.22
CA PRO A 361 20.51 -26.34 18.81
C PRO A 361 20.04 -25.04 18.12
N SER A 362 18.85 -24.56 18.49
CA SER A 362 18.41 -23.22 18.09
C SER A 362 19.45 -22.18 18.51
N PRO A 363 19.89 -21.26 17.62
CA PRO A 363 20.91 -20.27 17.96
C PRO A 363 20.50 -19.31 19.08
N TRP A 364 19.19 -19.10 19.24
CA TRP A 364 18.66 -18.15 20.20
C TRP A 364 17.33 -18.62 20.80
N VAL A 365 17.06 -18.18 22.02
CA VAL A 365 15.79 -18.35 22.73
C VAL A 365 15.08 -17.00 22.73
N LYS A 366 14.03 -16.85 21.91
CA LYS A 366 13.27 -15.60 21.78
C LYS A 366 12.39 -15.35 22.99
N HIS A 367 12.14 -14.07 23.30
CA HIS A 367 11.17 -13.64 24.29
C HIS A 367 10.38 -12.43 23.77
N ASP A 368 9.08 -12.37 24.03
CA ASP A 368 8.15 -11.39 23.42
C ASP A 368 8.37 -9.94 23.87
N VAL A 369 9.12 -9.72 24.96
CA VAL A 369 9.39 -8.37 25.51
C VAL A 369 10.70 -7.80 25.00
N GLU A 370 11.56 -8.62 24.38
CA GLU A 370 12.81 -8.17 23.77
C GLU A 370 12.57 -7.70 22.33
N PRO A 371 13.49 -6.91 21.74
CA PRO A 371 13.44 -6.59 20.32
C PRO A 371 13.26 -7.82 19.43
N SER A 372 12.41 -7.70 18.41
CA SER A 372 12.23 -8.77 17.45
C SER A 372 13.44 -8.84 16.52
N PHE A 373 13.94 -10.04 16.27
CA PHE A 373 14.96 -10.27 15.25
C PHE A 373 14.85 -11.65 14.63
N TYR A 374 15.45 -11.78 13.45
CA TYR A 374 15.65 -13.05 12.77
C TYR A 374 17.11 -13.27 12.49
N TRP A 375 17.45 -14.53 12.27
CA TRP A 375 18.78 -15.00 11.92
C TRP A 375 18.70 -15.85 10.65
N GLY A 376 19.81 -15.92 9.93
CA GLY A 376 19.87 -16.54 8.61
C GLY A 376 21.23 -17.17 8.36
N ASP A 377 21.97 -16.62 7.41
CA ASP A 377 23.17 -17.26 6.91
C ASP A 377 24.26 -17.45 7.98
N VAL A 378 25.00 -18.55 7.83
CA VAL A 378 26.21 -18.78 8.62
C VAL A 378 27.33 -17.91 8.06
N LEU A 379 27.99 -17.16 8.92
CA LEU A 379 29.03 -16.20 8.57
C LEU A 379 30.44 -16.72 8.84
N GLY A 380 30.59 -17.62 9.82
CA GLY A 380 31.90 -18.09 10.28
C GLY A 380 31.82 -19.35 11.13
N LEU A 381 32.89 -20.14 11.09
CA LEU A 381 33.08 -21.32 11.94
C LEU A 381 34.53 -21.33 12.43
N ASP A 382 34.71 -21.33 13.75
CA ASP A 382 35.99 -21.56 14.39
C ASP A 382 35.95 -22.84 15.25
N ALA A 383 37.04 -23.13 15.96
CA ALA A 383 37.18 -24.36 16.76
C ALA A 383 36.12 -24.50 17.88
N HIS A 384 35.48 -23.40 18.27
CA HIS A 384 34.60 -23.35 19.44
C HIS A 384 33.22 -22.77 19.14
N HIS A 385 33.07 -21.97 18.09
CA HIS A 385 31.83 -21.24 17.81
C HIS A 385 31.45 -21.28 16.33
N VAL A 386 30.13 -21.24 16.11
CA VAL A 386 29.55 -20.81 14.84
C VAL A 386 29.02 -19.38 14.98
N ARG A 387 29.26 -18.56 13.96
CA ARG A 387 28.72 -17.19 13.84
C ARG A 387 27.60 -17.18 12.83
N ILE A 388 26.42 -16.74 13.27
CA ILE A 388 25.20 -16.74 12.47
C ILE A 388 24.73 -15.30 12.31
N GLY A 389 24.52 -14.86 11.07
CA GLY A 389 24.05 -13.52 10.77
C GLY A 389 22.64 -13.31 11.26
N ALA A 390 22.40 -12.15 11.89
CA ALA A 390 21.12 -11.73 12.41
C ALA A 390 20.93 -10.22 12.23
N TYR A 391 19.72 -9.73 12.48
CA TYR A 391 19.43 -8.30 12.40
C TYR A 391 18.31 -7.89 13.36
N LEU A 392 18.44 -6.74 14.04
CA LEU A 392 17.34 -6.19 14.83
C LEU A 392 16.27 -5.57 13.93
N ASP A 393 15.00 -5.70 14.32
CA ASP A 393 13.89 -4.98 13.70
C ASP A 393 14.10 -3.46 13.74
N TYR A 394 13.48 -2.77 12.79
CA TYR A 394 13.29 -1.32 12.89
C TYR A 394 11.94 -1.04 13.56
N PRO A 395 11.93 -0.60 14.84
CA PRO A 395 10.72 -0.16 15.50
C PRO A 395 10.26 1.17 14.91
N ARG A 396 8.98 1.31 14.56
CA ARG A 396 8.43 2.56 14.01
C ARG A 396 7.10 2.91 14.67
N PRO A 397 6.90 4.15 15.14
CA PRO A 397 5.60 4.61 15.58
C PRO A 397 4.54 4.52 14.46
N SER A 398 3.30 4.17 14.83
CA SER A 398 2.22 3.88 13.87
C SER A 398 1.78 5.07 13.00
N LEU A 399 2.09 6.31 13.41
CA LEU A 399 1.75 7.56 12.71
C LEU A 399 3.03 8.35 12.37
N GLY A 400 4.06 7.66 11.89
CA GLY A 400 5.33 8.24 11.48
C GLY A 400 6.25 8.52 12.67
N ARG A 401 6.32 9.78 13.12
CA ARG A 401 7.17 10.19 14.27
C ARG A 401 6.53 9.97 15.64
N HIS A 402 5.25 9.61 15.68
CA HIS A 402 4.54 9.30 16.91
C HIS A 402 3.44 8.26 16.64
N GLY A 403 2.71 7.82 17.66
CA GLY A 403 1.59 6.90 17.47
C GLY A 403 1.19 6.16 18.75
N TYR A 404 0.27 5.21 18.61
CA TYR A 404 -0.23 4.42 19.75
C TYR A 404 0.20 2.95 19.72
N ARG A 405 1.09 2.62 18.77
CA ARG A 405 1.74 1.32 18.60
C ARG A 405 3.14 1.55 18.05
N LEU A 406 4.04 0.60 18.34
CA LEU A 406 5.32 0.46 17.65
C LEU A 406 5.22 -0.76 16.71
N ASP A 407 5.35 -0.51 15.42
CA ASP A 407 5.41 -1.53 14.38
C ASP A 407 6.85 -2.03 14.24
N SER A 408 7.04 -3.33 13.97
CA SER A 408 8.35 -3.94 13.74
C SER A 408 8.55 -4.23 12.26
N ILE A 409 9.50 -3.52 11.63
CA ILE A 409 9.84 -3.69 10.21
C ILE A 409 11.05 -4.62 10.11
N HIS A 410 10.90 -5.72 9.35
CA HIS A 410 11.88 -6.79 9.16
C HIS A 410 12.50 -6.81 7.76
N GLY A 411 12.65 -5.63 7.15
CA GLY A 411 13.42 -5.42 5.93
C GLY A 411 14.09 -4.05 5.94
N ASP A 412 15.11 -3.88 5.11
CA ASP A 412 15.66 -2.56 4.84
C ASP A 412 14.55 -1.68 4.27
N THR A 413 14.54 -0.41 4.66
CA THR A 413 13.40 0.49 4.42
C THR A 413 13.89 1.92 4.25
N GLU A 414 12.95 2.85 4.12
CA GLU A 414 13.25 4.28 4.09
C GLU A 414 13.06 4.89 5.47
N THR A 415 13.87 5.90 5.77
CA THR A 415 13.71 6.76 6.95
C THR A 415 13.85 8.23 6.59
N GLN A 416 13.35 9.09 7.47
CA GLN A 416 13.52 10.53 7.39
C GLN A 416 14.91 10.92 7.92
N ALA A 417 15.79 11.36 7.03
CA ALA A 417 17.14 11.82 7.39
C ALA A 417 17.20 13.30 7.77
N GLY A 418 16.19 14.08 7.41
CA GLY A 418 16.11 15.51 7.69
C GLY A 418 15.10 16.23 6.82
N HIS A 419 15.30 17.54 6.66
CA HIS A 419 14.50 18.40 5.80
C HIS A 419 15.37 19.32 4.96
N ASP A 420 14.90 19.65 3.75
CA ASP A 420 15.48 20.76 2.98
C ASP A 420 15.09 22.14 3.58
N ALA A 421 15.61 23.22 2.98
CA ALA A 421 15.33 24.58 3.46
C ALA A 421 13.85 25.01 3.35
N GLN A 422 13.07 24.37 2.48
CA GLN A 422 11.63 24.61 2.30
C GLN A 422 10.77 23.61 3.08
N GLY A 423 11.38 22.70 3.81
CA GLY A 423 10.70 21.73 4.66
C GLY A 423 10.34 20.41 4.02
N ARG A 424 10.80 20.13 2.79
CA ARG A 424 10.58 18.80 2.20
C ARG A 424 11.38 17.77 2.97
N VAL A 425 10.78 16.61 3.20
CA VAL A 425 11.47 15.47 3.81
C VAL A 425 12.63 15.05 2.92
N GLN A 426 13.81 14.91 3.52
CA GLN A 426 14.94 14.21 2.91
C GLN A 426 14.86 12.75 3.30
N VAL A 427 14.56 11.90 2.33
CA VAL A 427 14.49 10.45 2.49
C VAL A 427 15.89 9.87 2.39
N ALA A 428 16.21 8.92 3.25
CA ALA A 428 17.41 8.11 3.12
C ALA A 428 17.06 6.64 3.34
N GLU A 429 17.92 5.77 2.82
CA GLU A 429 17.86 4.35 3.14
C GLU A 429 18.16 4.14 4.63
N PHE A 430 17.42 3.21 5.22
CA PHE A 430 17.64 2.65 6.54
C PHE A 430 17.97 1.17 6.38
N GLN A 431 19.19 0.83 6.77
CA GLN A 431 19.61 -0.56 6.84
C GLN A 431 19.38 -1.07 8.25
N LEU A 432 18.78 -2.26 8.36
CA LEU A 432 18.57 -2.89 9.65
C LEU A 432 19.91 -3.09 10.39
N THR A 433 19.88 -3.01 11.71
CA THR A 433 21.08 -3.19 12.54
C THR A 433 21.53 -4.64 12.45
N ARG A 434 22.60 -4.88 11.69
CA ARG A 434 23.17 -6.21 11.49
C ARG A 434 23.93 -6.65 12.74
N MET A 435 23.88 -7.91 13.07
CA MET A 435 24.60 -8.48 14.21
C MET A 435 24.89 -9.95 13.93
N SER A 436 25.70 -10.57 14.77
CA SER A 436 25.93 -12.01 14.71
C SER A 436 25.56 -12.66 16.03
N ILE A 437 24.90 -13.81 15.97
CA ILE A 437 24.75 -14.72 17.09
C ILE A 437 26.00 -15.61 17.10
N VAL A 438 26.72 -15.61 18.21
CA VAL A 438 27.86 -16.49 18.42
C VAL A 438 27.40 -17.66 19.29
N LEU A 439 27.25 -18.82 18.67
CA LEU A 439 26.77 -20.05 19.30
C LEU A 439 27.95 -20.99 19.57
N PRO A 440 28.24 -21.34 20.82
CA PRO A 440 29.22 -22.38 21.15
C PRO A 440 28.83 -23.73 20.54
N LEU A 441 29.82 -24.46 20.01
CA LEU A 441 29.59 -25.77 19.39
C LEU A 441 29.13 -26.83 20.40
N ASP A 442 29.43 -26.67 21.68
CA ASP A 442 29.00 -27.51 22.79
C ASP A 442 27.72 -27.00 23.49
N SER A 443 27.04 -25.99 22.93
CA SER A 443 25.81 -25.44 23.48
C SER A 443 24.70 -26.49 23.56
N GLU A 444 23.89 -26.37 24.62
CA GLU A 444 22.66 -27.15 24.81
C GLU A 444 21.41 -26.39 24.33
N GLY A 445 21.59 -25.20 23.74
CA GLY A 445 20.50 -24.36 23.25
C GLY A 445 19.74 -23.61 24.33
N ARG A 446 20.35 -23.40 25.50
CA ARG A 446 19.70 -22.70 26.63
C ARG A 446 19.87 -21.19 26.50
N ARG A 447 18.98 -20.45 27.17
CA ARG A 447 19.09 -18.99 27.25
C ARG A 447 20.43 -18.62 27.89
N GLY A 448 21.20 -17.80 27.19
CA GLY A 448 22.52 -17.33 27.61
C GLY A 448 23.70 -18.21 27.22
N ASP A 449 23.49 -19.35 26.56
CA ASP A 449 24.60 -20.13 25.98
C ASP A 449 25.28 -19.35 24.84
N ALA A 450 24.48 -18.69 24.00
CA ALA A 450 24.95 -17.83 22.92
C ALA A 450 25.04 -16.36 23.36
N PHE A 451 25.86 -15.57 22.64
CA PHE A 451 25.96 -14.13 22.82
C PHE A 451 25.86 -13.39 21.49
N ILE A 452 25.59 -12.08 21.54
CA ILE A 452 25.52 -11.23 20.35
C ILE A 452 26.83 -10.48 20.13
N GLU A 453 27.35 -10.52 18.91
CA GLU A 453 28.36 -9.59 18.39
C GLU A 453 27.64 -8.48 17.59
N THR A 454 27.83 -7.22 17.98
CA THR A 454 27.26 -6.07 17.26
C THR A 454 27.90 -5.86 15.89
N GLN A 455 27.42 -4.88 15.12
CA GLN A 455 28.18 -4.37 13.98
C GLN A 455 29.59 -3.92 14.41
N PRO A 456 30.59 -4.03 13.52
CA PRO A 456 31.92 -3.52 13.79
C PRO A 456 31.91 -2.01 14.09
N LEU A 457 32.55 -1.64 15.17
CA LEU A 457 32.87 -0.27 15.55
C LEU A 457 34.13 0.19 14.80
N LEU A 458 34.46 1.47 14.93
CA LEU A 458 35.70 2.03 14.39
C LEU A 458 36.91 1.22 14.89
N GLY A 459 37.74 0.74 13.97
CA GLY A 459 38.86 -0.17 14.27
C GLY A 459 38.52 -1.66 14.19
N GLY A 460 37.30 -2.02 13.78
CA GLY A 460 36.90 -3.41 13.49
C GLY A 460 36.52 -4.23 14.73
N LEU A 461 36.48 -3.61 15.92
CA LEU A 461 36.02 -4.27 17.14
C LEU A 461 34.51 -4.40 17.16
N CYS A 462 33.98 -5.53 17.61
CA CYS A 462 32.56 -5.67 17.91
C CYS A 462 32.32 -5.57 19.42
N ALA A 463 31.17 -5.04 19.82
CA ALA A 463 30.71 -5.17 21.19
C ALA A 463 30.05 -6.55 21.37
N HIS A 464 30.30 -7.19 22.50
CA HIS A 464 29.74 -8.49 22.86
C HIS A 464 28.69 -8.30 23.94
N LEU A 465 27.45 -8.73 23.68
CA LEU A 465 26.34 -8.72 24.62
C LEU A 465 26.10 -10.14 25.12
N THR A 466 26.54 -10.43 26.35
CA THR A 466 26.36 -11.73 27.01
C THR A 466 25.22 -11.64 28.01
N TRP A 467 24.24 -12.55 27.88
CA TRP A 467 23.11 -12.63 28.82
C TRP A 467 23.59 -12.91 30.25
N LEU A 468 22.91 -12.33 31.23
CA LEU A 468 23.18 -12.50 32.65
C LEU A 468 21.98 -13.11 33.40
N THR A 469 20.81 -12.52 33.22
CA THR A 469 19.58 -12.89 33.92
C THR A 469 18.37 -12.26 33.23
N ASP A 470 17.17 -12.70 33.58
CA ASP A 470 15.91 -12.07 33.18
C ASP A 470 15.25 -11.41 34.39
N ASN A 471 14.54 -10.29 34.17
CA ASN A 471 13.61 -9.79 35.18
C ASN A 471 12.32 -10.62 35.22
N HIS A 472 11.40 -10.26 36.13
CA HIS A 472 10.10 -10.93 36.28
C HIS A 472 9.21 -10.90 35.03
N ALA A 473 9.44 -9.97 34.11
CA ALA A 473 8.72 -9.87 32.83
C ALA A 473 9.43 -10.63 31.69
N GLY A 474 10.57 -11.27 31.96
CA GLY A 474 11.36 -12.03 30.98
C GLY A 474 12.30 -11.19 30.11
N MET A 475 12.47 -9.90 30.43
CA MET A 475 13.42 -9.01 29.77
C MET A 475 14.85 -9.38 30.19
N GLY A 476 15.72 -9.64 29.21
CA GLY A 476 17.11 -10.01 29.47
C GLY A 476 17.99 -8.83 29.86
N ALA A 477 18.84 -9.07 30.85
CA ALA A 477 19.95 -8.20 31.22
C ALA A 477 21.24 -8.73 30.60
N TYR A 478 21.98 -7.86 29.91
CA TYR A 478 23.20 -8.22 29.20
C TYR A 478 24.40 -7.46 29.76
N ARG A 479 25.53 -8.15 29.88
CA ARG A 479 26.85 -7.52 30.03
C ARG A 479 27.33 -7.11 28.63
N CYS A 480 27.85 -5.89 28.50
CA CYS A 480 28.46 -5.40 27.26
C CYS A 480 29.98 -5.30 27.42
N GLN A 481 30.72 -5.90 26.49
CA GLN A 481 32.19 -5.85 26.45
C GLN A 481 32.68 -5.42 25.06
N ILE A 482 33.63 -4.48 25.01
CA ILE A 482 34.25 -3.99 23.77
C ILE A 482 35.75 -4.22 23.89
N GLY A 483 36.28 -5.26 23.25
CA GLY A 483 37.68 -5.68 23.43
C GLY A 483 37.99 -6.02 24.88
N ASP A 484 38.94 -5.31 25.49
CA ASP A 484 39.31 -5.44 26.91
C ASP A 484 38.38 -4.65 27.86
N TRP A 485 37.49 -3.82 27.31
CA TRP A 485 36.66 -2.91 28.08
C TRP A 485 35.30 -3.52 28.40
N GLN A 486 35.11 -3.92 29.66
CA GLN A 486 33.78 -4.22 30.15
C GLN A 486 33.06 -2.93 30.54
N LEU A 487 31.90 -2.65 29.93
CA LEU A 487 31.11 -1.48 30.26
C LEU A 487 30.46 -1.65 31.64
N PRO A 488 30.46 -0.62 32.50
CA PRO A 488 29.77 -0.69 33.79
C PRO A 488 28.25 -0.76 33.59
N GLY A 489 27.57 -1.55 34.44
CA GLY A 489 26.10 -1.69 34.41
C GLY A 489 25.60 -2.94 33.69
N ARG A 490 24.28 -2.97 33.49
CA ARG A 490 23.55 -4.02 32.77
C ARG A 490 22.75 -3.35 31.65
N TRP A 491 22.68 -3.98 30.50
CA TRP A 491 22.16 -3.38 29.27
C TRP A 491 21.03 -4.23 28.69
N LEU A 492 20.12 -3.59 27.95
CA LEU A 492 19.13 -4.28 27.12
C LEU A 492 19.77 -4.73 25.80
N LEU A 493 19.11 -5.65 25.11
CA LEU A 493 19.56 -6.15 23.79
C LEU A 493 19.48 -5.08 22.69
N ASP A 494 18.55 -4.12 22.80
CA ASP A 494 18.36 -3.07 21.79
C ASP A 494 19.53 -2.09 21.76
N HIS A 495 20.21 -2.01 20.62
CA HIS A 495 21.41 -1.20 20.44
C HIS A 495 21.53 -0.69 19.00
N ARG A 496 22.32 0.37 18.78
CA ARG A 496 22.68 0.86 17.43
C ARG A 496 24.14 1.29 17.40
N VAL A 497 24.86 0.86 16.37
CA VAL A 497 26.17 1.45 16.03
C VAL A 497 25.91 2.67 15.15
N SER A 498 26.54 3.81 15.47
CA SER A 498 26.42 5.00 14.64
C SER A 498 26.99 4.75 13.24
N ASP A 499 26.45 5.41 12.22
CA ASP A 499 26.98 5.43 10.85
C ASP A 499 28.52 5.63 10.71
N CYS A 500 29.13 6.44 11.58
CA CYS A 500 30.58 6.65 11.59
C CYS A 500 31.38 5.58 12.36
N GLY A 501 30.73 4.55 12.90
CA GLY A 501 31.32 3.47 13.71
C GLY A 501 31.90 3.89 15.06
N ARG A 502 31.97 5.20 15.37
CA ARG A 502 32.58 5.72 16.59
C ARG A 502 31.77 5.42 17.84
N TYR A 503 30.44 5.45 17.72
CA TYR A 503 29.54 5.42 18.85
C TYR A 503 28.67 4.16 18.87
N LEU A 504 28.39 3.66 20.06
CA LEU A 504 27.40 2.61 20.31
C LEU A 504 26.31 3.16 21.24
N ALA A 505 25.07 3.18 20.78
CA ALA A 505 23.92 3.50 21.60
C ALA A 505 23.41 2.25 22.32
N LEU A 506 23.20 2.35 23.63
CA LEU A 506 22.71 1.29 24.51
C LEU A 506 21.59 1.81 25.40
N LEU A 507 20.72 0.90 25.83
CA LEU A 507 19.69 1.15 26.82
C LEU A 507 20.04 0.42 28.13
N PRO A 508 20.04 1.12 29.28
CA PRO A 508 20.28 0.50 30.59
C PRO A 508 19.12 -0.41 31.00
N PHE A 509 19.46 -1.55 31.60
CA PHE A 509 18.49 -2.50 32.15
C PHE A 509 18.02 -2.09 33.55
N ALA A 510 16.74 -2.31 33.84
CA ALA A 510 16.13 -2.14 35.16
C ALA A 510 15.42 -3.41 35.63
N GLU A 511 15.59 -3.77 36.91
CA GLU A 511 15.07 -5.03 37.47
C GLU A 511 13.54 -5.08 37.49
N THR A 512 12.88 -3.93 37.64
CA THR A 512 11.43 -3.84 37.86
C THR A 512 10.67 -3.38 36.62
N MET A 513 11.34 -3.12 35.50
CA MET A 513 10.74 -2.48 34.32
C MET A 513 11.22 -3.12 33.02
N THR A 514 10.38 -3.05 31.98
CA THR A 514 10.72 -3.42 30.60
C THR A 514 11.22 -2.24 29.77
N LEU A 515 11.36 -1.06 30.39
CA LEU A 515 11.75 0.19 29.74
C LEU A 515 13.04 0.73 30.33
N ALA A 516 13.81 1.45 29.52
CA ALA A 516 14.94 2.22 29.99
C ALA A 516 14.51 3.63 30.43
N THR A 517 15.29 4.20 31.35
CA THR A 517 15.02 5.52 31.96
C THR A 517 15.80 6.67 31.30
N HIS A 518 16.68 6.33 30.36
CA HIS A 518 17.49 7.21 29.53
C HIS A 518 18.18 6.34 28.47
N ALA A 519 18.82 6.97 27.50
CA ALA A 519 19.76 6.29 26.60
C ALA A 519 21.21 6.62 26.98
N VAL A 520 22.13 5.72 26.65
CA VAL A 520 23.57 5.93 26.84
C VAL A 520 24.27 5.80 25.50
N VAL A 521 25.16 6.74 25.20
CA VAL A 521 26.06 6.64 24.05
C VAL A 521 27.47 6.35 24.53
N VAL A 522 28.03 5.23 24.09
CA VAL A 522 29.43 4.87 24.31
C VAL A 522 30.28 5.56 23.26
N ASP A 523 31.20 6.43 23.66
CA ASP A 523 32.25 6.95 22.78
C ASP A 523 33.47 6.03 22.87
N VAL A 524 33.64 5.19 21.84
CA VAL A 524 34.60 4.08 21.86
C VAL A 524 36.06 4.58 21.88
N PRO A 525 36.48 5.51 21.00
CA PRO A 525 37.82 6.11 21.10
C PRO A 525 38.11 6.79 22.43
N ALA A 526 37.11 7.46 23.02
CA ALA A 526 37.27 8.16 24.30
C ALA A 526 37.15 7.24 25.52
N ARG A 527 36.76 5.97 25.33
CA ARG A 527 36.39 5.01 26.39
C ARG A 527 35.51 5.64 27.47
N SER A 528 34.46 6.35 27.04
CA SER A 528 33.56 7.10 27.93
C SER A 528 32.09 6.82 27.64
N LEU A 529 31.24 7.02 28.65
CA LEU A 529 29.79 6.87 28.56
C LEU A 529 29.12 8.24 28.65
N LEU A 530 28.37 8.60 27.61
CA LEU A 530 27.58 9.82 27.54
C LEU A 530 26.14 9.49 27.95
N GLN A 531 25.73 10.04 29.10
CA GLN A 531 24.40 9.81 29.66
C GLN A 531 23.39 10.77 29.04
N GLY A 532 22.25 10.25 28.60
CA GLY A 532 21.13 11.04 28.10
C GLY A 532 20.29 11.65 29.23
N PRO A 533 19.40 12.59 28.89
CA PRO A 533 18.42 13.10 29.85
C PRO A 533 17.42 12.01 30.27
N PRO A 534 16.75 12.17 31.45
CA PRO A 534 15.72 11.24 31.90
C PRO A 534 14.54 11.16 30.91
N LEU A 535 14.27 9.98 30.38
CA LEU A 535 13.22 9.69 29.40
C LEU A 535 12.73 8.24 29.56
N TRP A 536 11.44 7.98 29.39
CA TRP A 536 10.95 6.60 29.28
C TRP A 536 11.21 6.06 27.88
N VAL A 537 12.36 5.43 27.68
CA VAL A 537 12.81 4.94 26.38
C VAL A 537 12.32 3.50 26.18
N ALA A 538 11.47 3.32 25.18
CA ALA A 538 10.95 2.01 24.80
C ALA A 538 11.89 1.28 23.85
N ARG A 539 12.41 1.97 22.83
CA ARG A 539 13.24 1.38 21.76
C ARG A 539 14.21 2.40 21.18
N VAL A 540 15.34 1.91 20.65
CA VAL A 540 16.25 2.73 19.83
C VAL A 540 15.79 2.70 18.37
N LEU A 541 15.58 3.86 17.76
CA LEU A 541 15.12 3.97 16.37
C LEU A 541 16.32 3.93 15.41
N ASP A 542 17.22 4.90 15.56
CA ASP A 542 18.29 5.16 14.60
C ASP A 542 19.47 5.90 15.24
N PHE A 543 20.66 5.82 14.63
CA PHE A 543 21.83 6.59 15.05
C PHE A 543 22.68 6.99 13.84
N ARG A 544 22.48 8.22 13.35
CA ARG A 544 23.21 8.77 12.19
C ARG A 544 23.61 10.21 12.41
N ASN A 545 24.70 10.66 11.80
CA ASN A 545 25.17 12.05 11.84
C ASN A 545 25.26 12.64 13.26
N GLY A 546 25.62 11.82 14.25
CA GLY A 546 25.69 12.21 15.66
C GLY A 546 24.33 12.46 16.33
N LEU A 547 23.24 12.01 15.70
CA LEU A 547 21.86 12.13 16.18
C LEU A 547 21.31 10.75 16.51
N LEU A 548 20.98 10.53 17.78
CA LEU A 548 20.34 9.32 18.29
C LEU A 548 18.83 9.53 18.36
N SER A 549 18.08 8.75 17.60
CA SER A 549 16.61 8.77 17.58
C SER A 549 16.06 7.65 18.45
N LEU A 550 15.09 7.97 19.31
CA LEU A 550 14.52 7.09 20.33
C LEU A 550 13.00 7.12 20.28
N ALA A 551 12.34 5.97 20.47
CA ALA A 551 10.92 5.92 20.79
C ALA A 551 10.76 6.04 22.30
N THR A 552 10.02 7.07 22.73
CA THR A 552 9.73 7.34 24.13
C THR A 552 8.24 7.25 24.40
N ILE A 553 7.87 6.90 25.63
CA ILE A 553 6.47 6.92 26.07
C ILE A 553 6.21 8.25 26.78
N ALA A 554 5.35 9.08 26.20
CA ALA A 554 5.02 10.40 26.74
C ALA A 554 3.68 10.44 27.49
N GLY A 555 2.80 9.45 27.28
CA GLY A 555 1.52 9.38 27.98
C GLY A 555 0.65 8.21 27.57
N ARG A 556 -0.64 8.29 27.91
CA ARG A 556 -1.71 7.38 27.51
C ARG A 556 -2.91 8.16 27.01
N LEU A 557 -3.61 7.56 26.05
CA LEU A 557 -4.89 8.06 25.57
C LEU A 557 -5.98 7.02 25.86
N GLY A 558 -7.13 7.46 26.37
CA GLY A 558 -8.31 6.61 26.49
C GLY A 558 -8.69 5.95 25.14
N GLN A 559 -9.12 4.68 25.19
CA GLN A 559 -9.37 3.88 23.99
C GLN A 559 -10.45 4.48 23.07
N ASP A 560 -11.45 5.15 23.64
CA ASP A 560 -12.57 5.77 22.93
C ASP A 560 -12.27 7.19 22.42
N LEU A 561 -11.08 7.73 22.69
CA LEU A 561 -10.69 9.08 22.28
C LEU A 561 -9.82 9.04 21.01
N GLU A 562 -10.10 9.95 20.08
CA GLU A 562 -9.22 10.23 18.95
C GLU A 562 -8.21 11.31 19.33
N GLY A 563 -6.93 10.99 19.21
CA GLY A 563 -5.87 11.94 19.52
C GLY A 563 -5.58 12.85 18.34
N ASN A 564 -5.20 14.09 18.64
CA ASN A 564 -4.82 15.10 17.66
C ASN A 564 -3.60 15.89 18.15
N ALA A 565 -3.11 16.83 17.35
CA ALA A 565 -1.90 17.60 17.68
C ALA A 565 -2.00 18.44 18.97
N LEU A 566 -3.20 18.88 19.38
CA LEU A 566 -3.41 19.60 20.63
C LEU A 566 -3.50 18.65 21.83
N GLN A 567 -3.98 17.43 21.62
CA GLN A 567 -4.13 16.43 22.66
C GLN A 567 -3.79 15.03 22.13
N ARG A 568 -2.51 14.65 22.28
CA ARG A 568 -2.01 13.32 21.92
C ARG A 568 -2.24 12.27 23.01
N PHE A 569 -2.46 12.72 24.24
CA PHE A 569 -2.72 11.88 25.41
C PHE A 569 -3.53 12.69 26.44
N ASP A 570 -4.33 12.01 27.24
CA ASP A 570 -5.09 12.61 28.36
C ASP A 570 -4.45 12.34 29.71
N ILE A 571 -3.56 11.33 29.78
CA ILE A 571 -2.78 11.00 30.99
C ILE A 571 -1.29 11.08 30.66
N PRO A 572 -0.53 12.03 31.22
CA PRO A 572 0.91 12.13 30.99
C PRO A 572 1.66 10.94 31.62
N ALA A 573 2.79 10.56 31.02
CA ALA A 573 3.67 9.58 31.62
C ALA A 573 4.21 10.12 32.96
N PRO A 574 4.34 9.26 34.00
CA PRO A 574 4.84 9.70 35.29
C PRO A 574 6.31 10.11 35.20
N PRO A 575 6.87 10.88 36.15
CA PRO A 575 8.30 11.19 36.17
C PRO A 575 9.16 9.91 36.23
N VAL A 576 10.35 9.96 35.62
CA VAL A 576 11.32 8.86 35.67
C VAL A 576 11.63 8.46 37.12
N GLY A 577 11.55 7.16 37.40
CA GLY A 577 11.73 6.59 38.75
C GLY A 577 10.43 6.33 39.53
N SER A 578 9.26 6.61 38.94
CA SER A 578 7.94 6.28 39.51
C SER A 578 7.58 4.80 39.30
N ASP A 579 6.42 4.38 39.84
CA ASP A 579 5.88 3.02 39.73
C ASP A 579 5.72 2.57 38.24
N PRO A 580 6.24 1.39 37.85
CA PRO A 580 6.10 0.84 36.50
C PRO A 580 4.67 0.48 36.06
N SER A 581 3.69 0.46 36.96
CA SER A 581 2.32 0.05 36.64
C SER A 581 1.69 0.78 35.45
N PHE A 582 2.09 2.03 35.22
CA PHE A 582 1.66 2.83 34.06
C PHE A 582 1.97 2.17 32.71
N PHE A 583 2.99 1.32 32.59
CA PHE A 583 3.44 0.78 31.30
C PHE A 583 2.86 -0.59 30.96
N HIS A 584 2.11 -1.22 31.88
CA HIS A 584 1.48 -2.50 31.61
C HIS A 584 0.32 -2.36 30.62
N PRO A 585 0.03 -3.38 29.80
CA PRO A 585 -1.13 -3.37 28.91
C PRO A 585 -2.42 -3.04 29.66
N ASP A 586 -3.26 -2.21 29.05
CA ASP A 586 -4.58 -1.81 29.58
C ASP A 586 -5.55 -1.77 28.41
N GLU A 587 -6.70 -2.42 28.54
CA GLU A 587 -7.72 -2.47 27.48
C GLU A 587 -8.47 -1.13 27.32
N ARG A 588 -8.43 -0.27 28.36
CA ARG A 588 -9.14 1.02 28.37
C ARG A 588 -8.30 2.18 27.89
N SER A 589 -6.99 1.98 27.70
CA SER A 589 -6.09 3.05 27.29
C SER A 589 -4.91 2.52 26.49
N ARG A 590 -4.42 3.33 25.56
CA ARG A 590 -3.28 3.02 24.69
C ARG A 590 -2.11 3.93 25.02
N LEU A 591 -0.91 3.35 25.07
CA LEU A 591 0.34 4.10 25.26
C LEU A 591 0.58 5.02 24.06
N PHE A 592 1.01 6.25 24.31
CA PHE A 592 1.43 7.20 23.29
C PHE A 592 2.97 7.21 23.17
N TYR A 593 3.44 6.78 22.01
CA TYR A 593 4.85 6.75 21.64
C TYR A 593 5.21 8.00 20.84
N ASN A 594 6.34 8.60 21.16
CA ASN A 594 6.88 9.78 20.49
C ASN A 594 8.37 9.60 20.17
N ALA A 595 8.76 9.95 18.95
CA ALA A 595 10.15 9.98 18.53
C ALA A 595 10.86 11.22 19.13
N VAL A 596 11.92 10.97 19.88
CA VAL A 596 12.78 11.99 20.47
C VAL A 596 14.18 11.84 19.90
N GLU A 597 14.82 12.96 19.60
CA GLU A 597 16.18 13.00 19.06
C GLU A 597 17.15 13.59 20.10
N LEU A 598 18.29 12.93 20.28
CA LEU A 598 19.40 13.37 21.13
C LEU A 598 20.64 13.59 20.27
N ARG A 599 21.26 14.76 20.36
CA ARG A 599 22.50 15.09 19.65
C ARG A 599 23.71 14.91 20.53
N VAL A 600 24.72 14.23 20.01
CA VAL A 600 26.06 14.17 20.60
C VAL A 600 26.76 15.51 20.36
N THR A 601 27.06 16.24 21.42
CA THR A 601 27.83 17.49 21.37
C THR A 601 28.98 17.39 22.37
N GLY A 602 30.21 17.26 21.87
CA GLY A 602 31.38 17.04 22.74
C GLY A 602 31.19 15.77 23.58
N SER A 603 31.20 15.92 24.91
CA SER A 603 31.03 14.82 25.87
C SER A 603 29.63 14.79 26.51
N GLN A 604 28.60 15.27 25.82
CA GLN A 604 27.23 15.31 26.33
C GLN A 604 26.20 14.94 25.25
N LEU A 605 25.04 14.45 25.71
CA LEU A 605 23.85 14.22 24.90
C LEU A 605 22.81 15.30 25.21
N HIS A 606 22.36 16.01 24.18
CA HIS A 606 21.37 17.08 24.33
C HIS A 606 20.11 16.76 23.54
N SER A 607 18.94 16.97 24.14
CA SER A 607 17.67 16.89 23.41
C SER A 607 17.65 17.90 22.27
N VAL A 608 17.24 17.44 21.10
CA VAL A 608 16.94 18.29 19.96
C VAL A 608 15.50 18.74 20.06
N ALA A 609 15.24 20.02 19.80
CA ALA A 609 13.88 20.54 19.77
C ALA A 609 13.06 19.82 18.69
N PRO A 610 11.79 19.47 18.95
CA PRO A 610 10.94 18.76 17.97
C PRO A 610 10.47 19.66 16.83
N TRP A 611 10.92 20.92 16.78
CA TRP A 611 10.59 21.92 15.78
C TRP A 611 11.86 22.59 15.23
N ARG A 612 11.74 23.18 14.04
CA ARG A 612 12.81 23.93 13.38
C ARG A 612 12.44 25.40 13.19
N GLN A 613 13.40 26.30 13.37
CA GLN A 613 13.19 27.70 13.02
C GLN A 613 13.44 27.89 11.51
N VAL A 614 12.54 28.59 10.82
CA VAL A 614 12.61 28.80 9.37
C VAL A 614 12.61 30.28 9.02
N ASP A 615 13.27 30.63 7.92
CA ASP A 615 13.46 32.00 7.42
C ASP A 615 12.67 32.29 6.14
N ARG A 616 11.97 31.28 5.61
CA ARG A 616 11.29 31.32 4.31
C ARG A 616 9.97 30.56 4.34
N PRO A 617 9.07 30.81 3.36
CA PRO A 617 7.87 30.01 3.19
C PRO A 617 8.18 28.53 3.02
N GLN A 618 7.40 27.70 3.69
CA GLN A 618 7.48 26.26 3.59
C GLN A 618 6.55 25.77 2.47
N VAL A 619 6.88 24.65 1.85
CA VAL A 619 6.08 24.08 0.75
C VAL A 619 4.84 23.36 1.27
N ALA A 620 3.87 23.12 0.39
CA ALA A 620 2.60 22.46 0.73
C ALA A 620 2.74 21.03 1.31
N ASN A 621 3.83 20.34 0.98
CA ASN A 621 4.21 19.03 1.53
C ASN A 621 5.31 19.13 2.59
N ALA A 622 5.55 20.32 3.16
CA ALA A 622 6.55 20.48 4.19
C ALA A 622 6.17 19.71 5.46
N ASP A 623 7.15 19.01 6.01
CA ASP A 623 6.99 18.09 7.12
C ASP A 623 7.61 18.63 8.41
N GLY A 624 7.11 18.13 9.54
CA GLY A 624 7.56 18.49 10.87
C GLY A 624 7.12 19.88 11.32
N ASP A 625 7.27 20.12 12.62
CA ASP A 625 6.87 21.36 13.25
C ASP A 625 7.90 22.46 12.97
N PHE A 626 7.46 23.70 12.80
CA PHE A 626 8.37 24.81 12.57
C PHE A 626 7.87 26.15 13.09
N ILE A 627 8.83 27.04 13.35
CA ILE A 627 8.59 28.40 13.81
C ILE A 627 9.09 29.38 12.75
N GLN A 628 8.22 30.26 12.27
CA GLN A 628 8.57 31.35 11.36
C GLN A 628 8.44 32.70 12.08
N PRO A 629 9.56 33.35 12.45
CA PRO A 629 9.53 34.69 13.03
C PRO A 629 8.92 35.72 12.07
N ALA A 630 8.17 36.67 12.60
CA ALA A 630 7.69 37.80 11.83
C ALA A 630 8.87 38.74 11.46
N PRO A 631 8.82 39.42 10.30
CA PRO A 631 9.78 40.47 9.98
C PRO A 631 9.86 41.52 11.10
N GLY A 632 11.06 41.79 11.60
CA GLY A 632 11.30 42.69 12.73
C GLY A 632 11.27 42.02 14.11
N GLY A 633 10.93 40.73 14.21
CA GLY A 633 11.10 39.90 15.41
C GLY A 633 10.15 40.20 16.57
N GLN A 634 9.07 40.97 16.33
CA GLN A 634 8.08 41.31 17.36
C GLN A 634 7.00 40.23 17.57
N ASP A 635 6.92 39.26 16.66
CA ASP A 635 5.98 38.13 16.71
C ASP A 635 6.63 36.91 16.04
N ALA A 636 6.06 35.73 16.19
CA ALA A 636 6.45 34.49 15.53
C ALA A 636 5.26 33.57 15.37
N ALA A 637 5.24 32.79 14.29
CA ALA A 637 4.20 31.80 14.01
C ALA A 637 4.77 30.40 14.22
N TRP A 638 4.24 29.65 15.19
CA TRP A 638 4.54 28.23 15.38
C TRP A 638 3.45 27.38 14.74
N LEU A 639 3.83 26.63 13.70
CA LEU A 639 2.95 25.69 13.02
C LEU A 639 3.38 24.25 13.35
N PHE A 640 2.45 23.42 13.81
CA PHE A 640 2.72 22.06 14.26
C PHE A 640 1.60 21.08 13.92
N GLY A 641 1.93 19.78 13.92
CA GLY A 641 0.95 18.70 13.79
C GLY A 641 0.33 18.58 12.39
N SER A 642 1.00 19.09 11.36
CA SER A 642 0.61 18.85 9.97
C SER A 642 0.97 17.42 9.55
N GLU A 643 -0.01 16.66 9.09
CA GLU A 643 0.12 15.24 8.76
C GLU A 643 -0.38 14.95 7.34
N THR A 644 -0.14 13.74 6.84
CA THR A 644 -0.73 13.28 5.58
C THR A 644 -2.16 12.80 5.81
N GLU A 645 -2.98 12.78 4.75
CA GLU A 645 -4.37 12.29 4.82
C GLU A 645 -4.48 10.79 5.15
N TYR A 646 -3.39 10.03 5.07
CA TYR A 646 -3.40 8.58 5.27
C TYR A 646 -3.25 8.17 6.73
N GLY A 647 -2.71 9.04 7.59
CA GLY A 647 -2.52 8.75 9.02
C GLY A 647 -1.78 7.43 9.26
N ASP A 648 -0.66 7.20 8.57
CA ASP A 648 0.12 5.96 8.65
C ASP A 648 1.61 6.21 8.92
N SER A 649 2.38 5.13 9.01
CA SER A 649 3.81 5.15 9.33
C SER A 649 4.72 5.33 8.10
N TRP A 650 4.16 5.57 6.91
CA TRP A 650 4.93 5.78 5.69
C TRP A 650 5.34 7.25 5.57
N ILE A 651 6.56 7.52 5.09
CA ILE A 651 7.12 8.89 5.03
C ILE A 651 6.32 9.81 4.09
N ARG A 652 5.88 9.25 2.96
CA ARG A 652 5.05 9.93 1.95
C ARG A 652 5.55 11.33 1.62
N ALA A 653 6.84 11.44 1.27
CA ALA A 653 7.54 12.72 1.10
C ALA A 653 6.90 13.65 0.05
N SER A 654 6.25 13.09 -0.97
CA SER A 654 5.59 13.80 -2.05
C SER A 654 4.17 14.27 -1.74
N SER A 655 3.54 13.74 -0.68
CA SER A 655 2.14 14.01 -0.34
C SER A 655 2.00 15.34 0.42
N PRO A 656 0.98 16.16 0.11
CA PRO A 656 0.68 17.34 0.91
C PRO A 656 0.42 17.05 2.39
N ARG A 657 0.59 18.09 3.22
CA ARG A 657 0.22 18.03 4.64
C ARG A 657 -1.02 18.88 4.95
N LEU A 658 -1.83 18.43 5.90
CA LEU A 658 -3.05 19.08 6.36
C LEU A 658 -3.23 18.92 7.88
N GLY A 659 -4.28 19.52 8.44
CA GLY A 659 -4.64 19.36 9.86
C GLY A 659 -3.73 20.10 10.85
N GLY A 660 -2.81 20.92 10.35
CA GLY A 660 -1.87 21.68 11.16
C GLY A 660 -2.53 22.70 12.08
N HIS A 661 -1.84 23.01 13.15
CA HIS A 661 -2.21 23.96 14.18
C HIS A 661 -1.20 25.10 14.20
N LEU A 662 -1.68 26.33 14.37
CA LEU A 662 -0.87 27.53 14.42
C LEU A 662 -1.11 28.25 15.73
N LEU A 663 -0.04 28.64 16.42
CA LEU A 663 -0.06 29.61 17.50
C LEU A 663 0.92 30.75 17.18
N THR A 664 0.45 32.00 17.17
CA THR A 664 1.34 33.16 17.10
C THR A 664 1.84 33.54 18.50
N ALA A 665 3.00 34.19 18.59
CA ALA A 665 3.52 34.69 19.86
C ALA A 665 2.62 35.79 20.45
N SER A 666 1.82 36.46 19.61
CA SER A 666 0.74 37.37 20.03
C SER A 666 -0.56 36.69 20.48
N GLY A 667 -0.61 35.36 20.53
CA GLY A 667 -1.77 34.60 21.06
C GLY A 667 -2.86 34.23 20.05
N CYS A 668 -2.69 34.46 18.74
CA CYS A 668 -3.65 33.98 17.74
C CYS A 668 -3.49 32.48 17.51
N ALA A 669 -4.57 31.72 17.71
CA ALA A 669 -4.59 30.28 17.53
C ALA A 669 -5.57 29.85 16.42
N LEU A 670 -5.08 29.05 15.48
CA LEU A 670 -5.85 28.50 14.36
C LEU A 670 -5.56 27.00 14.19
N ASN A 671 -6.50 26.26 13.63
CA ASN A 671 -6.35 24.85 13.30
C ASN A 671 -6.74 24.58 11.84
N GLU A 672 -6.60 23.32 11.43
CA GLU A 672 -6.92 22.84 10.08
C GLU A 672 -6.14 23.63 9.02
N LEU A 673 -4.85 23.84 9.27
CA LEU A 673 -3.95 24.54 8.37
C LEU A 673 -3.06 23.57 7.62
N ALA A 674 -2.56 24.05 6.50
CA ALA A 674 -1.48 23.43 5.76
C ALA A 674 -0.20 24.26 5.96
N PRO A 675 0.99 23.68 5.75
CA PRO A 675 2.26 24.27 6.20
C PRO A 675 2.70 25.53 5.42
N SER A 676 2.12 25.83 4.26
CA SER A 676 2.54 27.00 3.48
C SER A 676 1.99 28.29 4.11
N MET A 677 2.90 29.17 4.57
CA MET A 677 2.59 30.47 5.16
C MET A 677 3.67 31.54 4.90
N ILE A 678 3.27 32.82 4.95
CA ILE A 678 4.18 33.96 4.81
C ILE A 678 3.68 35.22 5.56
N TRP A 679 4.58 35.88 6.26
CA TRP A 679 4.32 37.17 6.91
C TRP A 679 4.38 38.36 5.95
N SER A 680 3.53 39.35 6.21
CA SER A 680 3.67 40.69 5.61
C SER A 680 4.93 41.40 6.09
N PRO A 681 5.47 42.38 5.35
CA PRO A 681 6.73 43.06 5.69
C PRO A 681 6.74 43.77 7.06
N LYS A 682 5.56 44.13 7.58
CA LYS A 682 5.40 44.79 8.88
C LYS A 682 5.03 43.82 10.01
N GLY A 683 4.94 42.52 9.74
CA GLY A 683 4.54 41.51 10.72
C GLY A 683 3.08 41.58 11.19
N ARG A 684 2.23 42.43 10.58
CA ARG A 684 0.82 42.56 10.97
C ARG A 684 -0.07 41.45 10.41
N TYR A 685 0.10 41.15 9.14
CA TYR A 685 -0.68 40.13 8.45
C TYR A 685 0.15 38.86 8.25
N LEU A 686 -0.52 37.72 8.41
CA LEU A 686 0.00 36.40 8.09
C LEU A 686 -0.92 35.75 7.05
N ALA A 687 -0.38 35.47 5.86
CA ALA A 687 -1.08 34.71 4.83
C ALA A 687 -0.83 33.21 5.08
N LEU A 688 -1.90 32.43 5.07
CA LEU A 688 -1.93 31.02 5.47
C LEU A 688 -2.62 30.20 4.39
N THR A 689 -2.37 28.89 4.40
CA THR A 689 -3.09 27.94 3.55
C THR A 689 -3.85 26.92 4.38
N ARG A 690 -4.97 26.44 3.84
CA ARG A 690 -5.74 25.29 4.33
C ARG A 690 -5.94 24.32 3.18
N MET A 691 -5.86 23.03 3.46
CA MET A 691 -6.24 21.97 2.52
C MET A 691 -7.46 21.23 3.03
N ALA A 692 -8.39 20.90 2.14
CA ALA A 692 -9.51 20.00 2.39
C ALA A 692 -9.48 18.84 1.38
N THR A 693 -9.90 17.66 1.81
CA THR A 693 -10.12 16.47 0.97
C THR A 693 -11.61 16.32 0.64
N ASP A 694 -11.95 15.47 -0.33
CA ASP A 694 -13.34 15.17 -0.72
C ASP A 694 -14.14 16.39 -1.22
N VAL A 695 -13.45 17.34 -1.85
CA VAL A 695 -14.03 18.62 -2.33
C VAL A 695 -14.12 18.72 -3.86
N THR A 696 -14.18 17.58 -4.56
CA THR A 696 -14.24 17.50 -6.03
C THR A 696 -15.38 18.32 -6.61
N GLU A 697 -16.56 18.31 -5.98
CA GLU A 697 -17.72 19.07 -6.43
C GLU A 697 -17.53 20.60 -6.30
N LEU A 698 -16.65 21.04 -5.40
CA LEU A 698 -16.43 22.46 -5.09
C LEU A 698 -15.30 23.08 -5.89
N CYS A 699 -14.26 22.31 -6.22
CA CYS A 699 -13.05 22.82 -6.87
C CYS A 699 -12.59 22.02 -8.09
N GLY A 700 -13.30 20.96 -8.48
CA GLY A 700 -12.95 20.10 -9.62
C GLY A 700 -11.86 19.07 -9.32
N HIS A 701 -11.32 19.05 -8.10
CA HIS A 701 -10.23 18.18 -7.67
C HIS A 701 -10.53 17.54 -6.30
N TYR A 702 -10.00 16.34 -6.06
CA TYR A 702 -10.13 15.64 -4.77
C TYR A 702 -9.63 16.49 -3.60
N ARG A 703 -8.49 17.18 -3.79
CA ARG A 703 -7.89 18.09 -2.80
C ARG A 703 -8.13 19.54 -3.23
N GLY A 704 -8.62 20.36 -2.30
CA GLY A 704 -8.82 21.79 -2.51
C GLY A 704 -8.00 22.62 -1.54
N TRP A 705 -7.41 23.72 -2.03
CA TRP A 705 -6.59 24.64 -1.24
C TRP A 705 -7.24 26.00 -1.07
N GLN A 706 -7.22 26.56 0.14
CA GLN A 706 -7.77 27.90 0.42
C GLN A 706 -6.69 28.83 0.95
N LEU A 707 -6.79 30.11 0.58
CA LEU A 707 -6.00 31.20 1.17
C LEU A 707 -6.76 31.78 2.37
N LEU A 708 -6.04 31.96 3.47
CA LEU A 708 -6.52 32.69 4.63
C LEU A 708 -5.59 33.89 4.90
N LEU A 709 -6.16 34.97 5.42
CA LEU A 709 -5.42 36.17 5.85
C LEU A 709 -5.78 36.46 7.31
N LEU A 710 -4.80 36.27 8.20
CA LEU A 710 -4.88 36.60 9.61
C LEU A 710 -4.32 38.01 9.84
N ASP A 711 -5.10 38.89 10.47
CA ASP A 711 -4.62 40.16 11.06
C ASP A 711 -4.38 39.92 12.55
N VAL A 712 -3.10 39.85 12.95
CA VAL A 712 -2.73 39.53 14.34
C VAL A 712 -2.94 40.71 15.29
N GLN A 713 -3.10 41.93 14.78
CA GLN A 713 -3.31 43.13 15.61
C GLN A 713 -4.79 43.35 15.91
N GLU A 714 -5.64 43.15 14.90
CA GLU A 714 -7.10 43.27 15.05
C GLU A 714 -7.75 41.94 15.49
N HIS A 715 -6.99 40.86 15.55
CA HIS A 715 -7.45 39.49 15.83
C HIS A 715 -8.62 39.10 14.91
N THR A 716 -8.42 39.22 13.60
CA THR A 716 -9.44 38.88 12.60
C THR A 716 -8.91 37.92 11.53
N LEU A 717 -9.78 37.04 11.05
CA LEU A 717 -9.49 36.08 10.00
C LEU A 717 -10.36 36.38 8.77
N ARG A 718 -9.78 36.28 7.59
CA ARG A 718 -10.49 36.34 6.31
C ARG A 718 -10.18 35.09 5.50
N VAL A 719 -11.20 34.49 4.90
CA VAL A 719 -11.07 33.29 4.06
C VAL A 719 -11.38 33.68 2.62
N HIS A 720 -10.46 33.37 1.70
CA HIS A 720 -10.67 33.63 0.29
C HIS A 720 -11.72 32.66 -0.29
N PRO A 721 -12.77 33.14 -0.97
CA PRO A 721 -13.88 32.29 -1.41
C PRO A 721 -13.50 31.38 -2.59
N GLN A 722 -12.49 31.77 -3.37
CA GLN A 722 -12.00 30.94 -4.47
C GLN A 722 -10.86 30.04 -3.99
N TRP A 723 -10.93 28.78 -4.39
CA TRP A 723 -9.88 27.81 -4.19
C TRP A 723 -8.62 28.21 -4.98
N LEU A 724 -7.47 28.02 -4.35
CA LEU A 724 -6.17 28.06 -5.00
C LEU A 724 -6.02 26.86 -5.94
N GLY A 725 -4.97 26.88 -6.77
CA GLY A 725 -4.56 25.68 -7.50
C GLY A 725 -3.87 24.68 -6.58
N ASN A 726 -3.16 23.71 -7.15
CA ASN A 726 -2.55 22.65 -6.38
C ASN A 726 -1.22 23.10 -5.73
N ARG A 727 -0.91 22.54 -4.55
CA ARG A 727 0.35 22.73 -3.80
C ARG A 727 0.82 24.21 -3.69
N PRO A 728 0.01 25.12 -3.12
CA PRO A 728 0.36 26.53 -3.04
C PRO A 728 1.68 26.77 -2.29
N LEU A 729 2.58 27.54 -2.91
CA LEU A 729 3.84 28.01 -2.32
C LEU A 729 3.86 29.54 -2.35
N PHE A 730 3.92 30.17 -1.19
CA PHE A 730 4.10 31.62 -1.13
C PHE A 730 5.51 32.02 -1.60
N GLU A 731 5.58 33.02 -2.47
CA GLU A 731 6.85 33.56 -2.96
C GLU A 731 7.20 34.89 -2.29
N ARG A 732 6.18 35.74 -2.10
CA ARG A 732 6.38 37.09 -1.58
C ARG A 732 5.09 37.65 -0.99
N PHE A 733 5.24 38.37 0.12
CA PHE A 733 4.21 39.28 0.63
C PHE A 733 4.78 40.71 0.55
N GLY A 734 4.26 41.49 -0.40
CA GLY A 734 4.59 42.90 -0.55
C GLY A 734 3.77 43.81 0.37
N ASN A 735 3.84 45.11 0.14
CA ASN A 735 2.99 46.07 0.86
C ASN A 735 1.54 46.10 0.33
N ASP A 736 1.34 45.65 -0.91
CA ASP A 736 0.11 45.80 -1.69
C ASP A 736 -0.38 44.49 -2.34
N HIS A 737 0.42 43.43 -2.34
CA HIS A 737 0.07 42.15 -2.94
C HIS A 737 0.66 40.93 -2.20
N VAL A 738 0.01 39.79 -2.35
CA VAL A 738 0.50 38.46 -1.96
C VAL A 738 0.72 37.64 -3.23
N GLN A 739 1.91 37.08 -3.41
CA GLN A 739 2.26 36.21 -4.53
C GLN A 739 2.32 34.75 -4.07
N VAL A 740 1.55 33.90 -4.75
CA VAL A 740 1.49 32.46 -4.51
C VAL A 740 1.69 31.72 -5.84
N ARG A 741 2.62 30.78 -5.86
CA ARG A 741 2.82 29.84 -6.95
C ARG A 741 1.95 28.61 -6.72
N CYS A 742 1.19 28.21 -7.73
CA CYS A 742 0.35 27.01 -7.71
C CYS A 742 0.75 26.10 -8.87
N PHE A 743 0.79 24.81 -8.63
CA PHE A 743 1.24 23.78 -9.57
C PHE A 743 0.04 23.06 -10.21
N GLU A 744 0.30 22.28 -11.25
CA GLU A 744 -0.69 21.48 -11.96
C GLU A 744 -1.09 20.23 -11.17
N ARG A 745 -0.10 19.54 -10.57
CA ARG A 745 -0.31 18.32 -9.77
C ARG A 745 -0.44 18.63 -8.29
N ASP A 746 -1.19 17.81 -7.57
CA ASP A 746 -1.38 17.91 -6.12
C ASP A 746 -0.40 17.05 -5.31
N TRP A 747 0.50 16.29 -5.94
CA TRP A 747 1.68 15.67 -5.34
C TRP A 747 2.97 16.16 -6.00
N ALA A 748 4.08 16.15 -5.24
CA ALA A 748 5.40 16.50 -5.77
C ALA A 748 6.13 15.25 -6.28
N ALA A 749 6.14 15.04 -7.60
CA ALA A 749 6.92 13.96 -8.21
C ALA A 749 8.43 14.24 -8.11
N GLU A 750 9.27 13.21 -8.17
CA GLU A 750 10.74 13.39 -8.15
C GLU A 750 11.24 14.15 -9.39
N ASP A 751 10.63 13.90 -10.55
CA ASP A 751 10.91 14.57 -11.83
C ASP A 751 9.88 15.69 -12.14
N ASP A 752 9.50 16.49 -11.14
CA ASP A 752 8.50 17.55 -11.32
C ASP A 752 9.10 18.77 -12.03
N ASP A 753 9.02 18.78 -13.36
CA ASP A 753 9.45 19.90 -14.23
C ASP A 753 8.42 21.04 -14.30
N ASP A 754 7.28 20.94 -13.60
CA ASP A 754 6.25 21.98 -13.61
C ASP A 754 6.77 23.28 -12.98
N PRO A 755 6.96 24.36 -13.76
CA PRO A 755 7.41 25.62 -13.19
C PRO A 755 6.35 26.26 -12.28
N GLY A 756 5.09 25.82 -12.36
CA GLY A 756 3.95 26.39 -11.65
C GLY A 756 3.53 27.77 -12.20
N SER A 757 2.32 28.16 -11.85
CA SER A 757 1.71 29.45 -12.21
C SER A 757 1.69 30.39 -11.01
N VAL A 758 2.22 31.60 -11.17
CA VAL A 758 2.20 32.62 -10.11
C VAL A 758 0.91 33.42 -10.18
N ARG A 759 0.17 33.46 -9.07
CA ARG A 759 -1.00 34.31 -8.87
C ARG A 759 -0.61 35.47 -7.94
N SER A 760 -0.93 36.69 -8.37
CA SER A 760 -0.72 37.90 -7.57
C SER A 760 -2.07 38.42 -7.08
N LEU A 761 -2.28 38.40 -5.77
CA LEU A 761 -3.54 38.78 -5.12
C LEU A 761 -3.38 40.14 -4.44
N PRO A 762 -4.15 41.18 -4.84
CA PRO A 762 -4.07 42.49 -4.20
C PRO A 762 -4.48 42.42 -2.73
N LEU A 763 -3.65 42.96 -1.83
CA LEU A 763 -3.95 43.03 -0.40
C LEU A 763 -5.23 43.83 -0.14
N SER A 764 -5.48 44.89 -0.90
CA SER A 764 -6.71 45.67 -0.81
C SER A 764 -7.97 44.84 -1.06
N ALA A 765 -7.92 43.91 -2.01
CA ALA A 765 -9.02 42.99 -2.29
C ALA A 765 -9.17 41.95 -1.17
N LEU A 766 -8.06 41.42 -0.65
CA LEU A 766 -8.09 40.49 0.49
C LEU A 766 -8.67 41.15 1.75
N LEU A 767 -8.37 42.42 2.00
CA LEU A 767 -8.89 43.15 3.16
C LEU A 767 -10.39 43.47 3.09
N GLN A 768 -10.97 43.47 1.88
CA GLN A 768 -12.41 43.66 1.65
C GLN A 768 -13.23 42.37 1.83
N LEU A 769 -12.58 41.22 2.00
CA LEU A 769 -13.26 39.95 2.26
C LEU A 769 -14.04 39.99 3.59
N PRO A 770 -15.09 39.16 3.72
CA PRO A 770 -15.82 39.01 4.98
C PRO A 770 -14.88 38.71 6.15
N VAL A 771 -15.08 39.44 7.24
CA VAL A 771 -14.23 39.39 8.43
C VAL A 771 -14.85 38.46 9.46
N GLU A 772 -14.10 37.47 9.92
CA GLU A 772 -14.41 36.65 11.09
C GLU A 772 -13.60 37.18 12.29
N PRO A 773 -14.23 37.77 13.31
CA PRO A 773 -13.51 38.19 14.52
C PRO A 773 -13.12 36.97 15.36
N LEU A 774 -11.90 36.98 15.88
CA LEU A 774 -11.46 36.01 16.88
C LEU A 774 -11.93 36.44 18.27
N VAL A 775 -12.23 35.47 19.11
CA VAL A 775 -12.70 35.64 20.48
C VAL A 775 -11.55 35.31 21.42
N CYS A 776 -11.18 36.27 22.27
CA CYS A 776 -10.20 36.05 23.33
C CYS A 776 -10.79 35.16 24.42
N GLN A 777 -10.08 34.10 24.77
CA GLN A 777 -10.34 33.22 25.91
C GLN A 777 -9.03 33.06 26.68
N ASP A 778 -8.94 33.71 27.85
CA ASP A 778 -7.77 33.63 28.73
C ASP A 778 -6.42 33.89 28.00
N GLY A 779 -6.35 34.95 27.19
CA GLY A 779 -5.14 35.35 26.44
C GLY A 779 -5.08 34.80 25.00
N ILE A 780 -5.77 33.70 24.72
CA ILE A 780 -5.71 33.04 23.40
C ILE A 780 -6.88 33.50 22.52
N TRP A 781 -6.58 33.95 21.30
CA TRP A 781 -7.56 34.39 20.31
C TRP A 781 -7.94 33.24 19.39
N LEU A 782 -9.19 32.79 19.49
CA LEU A 782 -9.72 31.61 18.80
C LEU A 782 -10.89 31.98 17.90
N ARG A 783 -11.17 31.17 16.88
CA ARG A 783 -12.43 31.27 16.14
C ARG A 783 -13.60 31.00 17.09
N ALA A 784 -14.74 31.67 16.87
CA ALA A 784 -15.91 31.51 17.75
C ALA A 784 -16.35 30.04 17.88
N THR A 785 -16.28 29.28 16.78
CA THR A 785 -16.60 27.84 16.71
C THR A 785 -15.59 26.95 17.46
N GLN A 786 -14.43 27.48 17.84
CA GLN A 786 -13.29 26.74 18.40
C GLN A 786 -12.96 27.14 19.83
N THR A 787 -13.76 28.01 20.44
CA THR A 787 -13.60 28.44 21.84
C THR A 787 -13.59 27.26 22.84
N HIS A 788 -14.27 26.17 22.51
CA HIS A 788 -14.26 24.93 23.30
C HIS A 788 -12.86 24.26 23.38
N LEU A 789 -11.94 24.58 22.47
CA LEU A 789 -10.56 24.07 22.46
C LEU A 789 -9.59 24.88 23.33
N ALA A 790 -10.03 26.01 23.91
CA ALA A 790 -9.16 26.87 24.73
C ALA A 790 -8.41 26.13 25.86
N PRO A 791 -9.00 25.14 26.58
CA PRO A 791 -8.25 24.36 27.56
C PRO A 791 -7.09 23.57 26.95
N ALA A 792 -7.26 22.99 25.76
CA ALA A 792 -6.22 22.20 25.09
C ALA A 792 -5.05 23.08 24.65
N TRP A 793 -5.35 24.26 24.09
CA TRP A 793 -4.31 25.24 23.73
C TRP A 793 -3.49 25.72 24.93
N ARG A 794 -4.11 25.89 26.10
CA ARG A 794 -3.41 26.26 27.33
C ARG A 794 -2.56 25.15 27.92
N ALA A 795 -2.95 23.89 27.71
CA ALA A 795 -2.19 22.74 28.17
C ALA A 795 -0.95 22.45 27.29
N LEU A 796 -0.85 23.11 26.12
CA LEU A 796 0.23 22.91 25.18
C LEU A 796 1.58 23.36 25.78
N THR A 797 2.58 22.50 25.69
CA THR A 797 3.95 22.87 26.08
C THR A 797 4.52 23.79 25.01
N LEU A 798 4.78 25.04 25.38
CA LEU A 798 5.27 26.05 24.46
C LEU A 798 6.74 25.80 24.05
N PRO A 799 7.14 26.19 22.83
CA PRO A 799 8.52 26.15 22.41
C PRO A 799 9.42 26.95 23.35
N ALA A 800 10.49 26.33 23.86
CA ALA A 800 11.47 26.99 24.72
C ALA A 800 12.40 27.92 23.90
N ILE A 801 11.82 28.96 23.31
CA ILE A 801 12.49 30.03 22.54
C ILE A 801 11.94 31.39 22.98
N GLY A 802 12.72 32.46 22.82
CA GLY A 802 12.40 33.78 23.37
C GLY A 802 11.07 34.41 22.94
N TYR A 803 10.42 33.92 21.87
CA TYR A 803 9.15 34.46 21.39
C TYR A 803 7.94 34.04 22.25
N PHE A 804 7.89 32.78 22.69
CA PHE A 804 6.69 32.15 23.28
C PHE A 804 6.75 32.08 24.82
N GLN A 805 7.20 33.14 25.49
CA GLN A 805 7.20 33.17 26.95
C GLN A 805 5.77 33.36 27.50
N PRO A 806 5.42 32.79 28.67
CA PRO A 806 4.07 32.90 29.25
C PRO A 806 3.62 34.36 29.49
N GLU A 807 4.55 35.29 29.67
CA GLU A 807 4.26 36.73 29.83
C GLU A 807 3.80 37.39 28.51
N ASN A 808 4.01 36.74 27.37
CA ASN A 808 3.68 37.26 26.04
C ASN A 808 2.34 36.73 25.49
N LEU A 809 1.70 35.76 26.17
CA LEU A 809 0.48 35.08 25.72
C LEU A 809 -0.78 35.49 26.50
#